data_AF-A0A927ZIU5-F1
#
_entry.id   AF-A0A927ZIU5-F1
#
_cell.length_a   1.000
_cell.length_b   1.000
_cell.length_c   1.000
_cell.angle_alpha   90.00
_cell.angle_beta   90.00
_cell.angle_gamma   90.00
#
_symmetry.space_group_name_H-M   'P 1'
#
loop_
_entity.id
_entity.type
_entity.pdbx_description
1 polymer ?
#
loop_
_entity_poly.entity_id
_entity_poly.type
_entity_poly.pdbx_seq_one_letter_code
_entity_poly.pdbx_strand_id
1 'polypeptide(L)'
;MLIYHNSQDLNYRRPFGAAAVSSKLSLTLEAAGAASCLLRLWSDDTGETLLPMESAEGAEGIFTAEFQLPDAAGLLWYYFIVTDAEGTVSYYGNREDGLGGEGRVYDHEPPSYQITVYKPQPVPQWYKDALVYQIFPDRFHRGADWRQRVADASFAEDRKGQKQVIQENWNDTPFYTRDETGAVTRWPFFGGTLEGVREKLDYLRSLGMTAIYFNPIFKATSNHRYDTADYMQIDPMFGDEETFRSFCKEAEQRGISVILDGVFSHTGADSLYFDKYGNYGGHGAYTDKESPYADWYRFTPEGPQEYECWWGVTDLPNVEELAPSYKDFICGEKGVVRHWLAAGARGWRLDVADELPDEFIADLRSALKAEKPDGVLIGEVWEDASNKQSYGVTRRYFSGDELDAVMNYPLREMLLDYVLGRCTAETLCRRMRSLQENYPEENFYGNFNLISGHDRTRVLTVLGEAPELHSELAKEHYRMPAEARKLALRRLKLLSALQYASPGVPCTYYGDEAGMEGYADPFNRGPYPWGREDQDLLEHYRILGQLYQEHPVLKNGSYEPFFTKNDLYGFLRKNDDETILVLANPGKKDALFTADCGFCDASDAASPAKSSAPWALELLTSKELPVEDGILTITVPSCTAMMILLQKEAPKREPLDRSAGILCHISSLPGGKLGKGAEVFVDYLASAGMKLWQVLPLNPTGLGASPYLSPAVFAGNPDLIDAGTAAEADPESYKAFCKENAYWLEDYALYCGLKTKFKDAPWQDWPEDARDRTDLAKYRRSCKKTMDAVKQQQFLFWQQWDSLRAYANGKGIKLIGDLPIYVSP
;
A
#
# COMPACT_ATOMS: atom_id res chain seq x y z
N MET A 1 -24.24 -8.45 -42.57
CA MET A 1 -24.72 -9.13 -41.36
C MET A 1 -24.20 -8.37 -40.15
N LEU A 2 -25.05 -8.03 -39.17
CA LEU A 2 -24.60 -7.47 -37.90
C LEU A 2 -24.24 -8.66 -37.01
N ILE A 3 -22.98 -8.73 -36.56
CA ILE A 3 -22.50 -9.74 -35.62
C ILE A 3 -21.99 -9.01 -34.38
N TYR A 4 -22.41 -9.42 -33.19
CA TYR A 4 -22.09 -8.73 -31.94
C TYR A 4 -21.94 -9.69 -30.75
N HIS A 5 -20.84 -9.55 -30.03
CA HIS A 5 -20.59 -10.17 -28.73
C HIS A 5 -19.68 -9.24 -27.91
N ASN A 6 -19.96 -9.11 -26.63
CA ASN A 6 -19.14 -8.37 -25.69
C ASN A 6 -18.82 -9.26 -24.48
N SER A 7 -17.56 -9.69 -24.36
CA SER A 7 -17.15 -10.61 -23.30
C SER A 7 -17.26 -10.01 -21.89
N GLN A 8 -17.37 -8.68 -21.78
CA GLN A 8 -17.49 -7.96 -20.51
C GLN A 8 -18.94 -7.60 -20.14
N ASP A 9 -19.91 -8.07 -20.94
CA ASP A 9 -21.35 -7.89 -20.69
C ASP A 9 -21.99 -9.24 -20.36
N LEU A 10 -22.69 -9.28 -19.22
CA LEU A 10 -23.37 -10.47 -18.72
C LEU A 10 -24.45 -10.98 -19.68
N ASN A 11 -24.97 -10.19 -20.61
CA ASN A 11 -25.91 -10.70 -21.62
C ASN A 11 -25.23 -11.62 -22.65
N TYR A 12 -23.90 -11.53 -22.81
CA TYR A 12 -23.15 -12.29 -23.80
C TYR A 12 -22.19 -13.32 -23.19
N ARG A 13 -21.79 -13.16 -21.92
CA ARG A 13 -20.91 -14.10 -21.20
C ARG A 13 -21.37 -14.26 -19.74
N ARG A 14 -21.69 -15.49 -19.32
CA ARG A 14 -22.06 -15.80 -17.92
C ARG A 14 -21.34 -17.04 -17.39
N PRO A 15 -20.72 -16.99 -16.20
CA PRO A 15 -20.46 -15.79 -15.39
C PRO A 15 -19.48 -14.80 -16.07
N PHE A 16 -19.42 -13.57 -15.56
CA PHE A 16 -18.40 -12.59 -15.98
C PHE A 16 -17.01 -13.05 -15.54
N GLY A 17 -16.01 -12.83 -16.40
CA GLY A 17 -14.60 -13.01 -16.08
C GLY A 17 -14.14 -14.47 -15.96
N ALA A 18 -13.10 -14.69 -15.16
CA ALA A 18 -12.56 -16.00 -14.84
C ALA A 18 -13.61 -16.91 -14.17
N ALA A 19 -13.56 -18.22 -14.43
CA ALA A 19 -14.58 -19.16 -14.00
C ALA A 19 -13.99 -20.40 -13.33
N ALA A 20 -14.71 -20.95 -12.35
CA ALA A 20 -14.22 -22.09 -11.59
C ALA A 20 -14.23 -23.40 -12.43
N VAL A 21 -13.31 -24.32 -12.15
CA VAL A 21 -13.35 -25.68 -12.69
C VAL A 21 -14.73 -26.33 -12.54
N SER A 22 -15.12 -27.14 -13.51
CA SER A 22 -16.42 -27.85 -13.55
C SER A 22 -17.67 -26.96 -13.51
N SER A 23 -17.54 -25.63 -13.52
CA SER A 23 -18.69 -24.70 -13.54
C SER A 23 -19.30 -24.58 -14.94
N LYS A 24 -20.53 -24.06 -15.03
CA LYS A 24 -21.19 -23.84 -16.31
C LYS A 24 -20.83 -22.46 -16.86
N LEU A 25 -20.52 -22.38 -18.15
CA LEU A 25 -20.33 -21.14 -18.88
C LEU A 25 -21.37 -21.06 -20.01
N SER A 26 -21.97 -19.88 -20.16
CA SER A 26 -22.82 -19.53 -21.30
C SER A 26 -22.15 -18.43 -22.11
N LEU A 27 -22.01 -18.65 -23.42
CA LEU A 27 -21.53 -17.67 -24.38
C LEU A 27 -22.60 -17.44 -25.44
N THR A 28 -22.94 -16.18 -25.67
CA THR A 28 -24.01 -15.75 -26.58
C THR A 28 -23.46 -14.79 -27.63
N LEU A 29 -23.92 -14.94 -28.87
CA LEU A 29 -23.60 -14.11 -30.03
C LEU A 29 -24.89 -13.65 -30.71
N GLU A 30 -25.01 -12.36 -30.99
CA GLU A 30 -26.01 -11.85 -31.92
C GLU A 30 -25.45 -11.90 -33.35
N ALA A 31 -26.13 -12.58 -34.26
CA ALA A 31 -25.80 -12.72 -35.67
C ALA A 31 -27.08 -12.80 -36.53
N ALA A 32 -27.75 -11.66 -36.72
CA ALA A 32 -29.00 -11.61 -37.48
C ALA A 32 -28.79 -11.98 -38.96
N GLY A 33 -29.47 -13.04 -39.42
CA GLY A 33 -29.36 -13.57 -40.78
C GLY A 33 -28.29 -14.66 -40.97
N ALA A 34 -27.65 -15.12 -39.89
CA ALA A 34 -26.78 -16.29 -39.93
C ALA A 34 -27.61 -17.58 -40.08
N ALA A 35 -27.13 -18.50 -40.91
CA ALA A 35 -27.71 -19.84 -41.06
C ALA A 35 -27.23 -20.79 -39.96
N SER A 36 -25.97 -20.63 -39.52
CA SER A 36 -25.40 -21.37 -38.39
C SER A 36 -24.29 -20.59 -37.71
N CYS A 37 -24.04 -20.94 -36.45
CA CYS A 37 -22.93 -20.42 -35.66
C CYS A 37 -22.25 -21.56 -34.91
N LEU A 38 -20.92 -21.61 -34.96
CA LEU A 38 -20.07 -22.50 -34.17
C LEU A 38 -19.25 -21.65 -33.19
N LEU A 39 -19.13 -22.14 -31.97
CA LEU A 39 -18.18 -21.66 -30.99
C LEU A 39 -16.94 -22.55 -31.08
N ARG A 40 -15.78 -21.96 -31.37
CA ARG A 40 -14.51 -22.66 -31.27
C ARG A 40 -13.93 -22.45 -29.88
N LEU A 41 -13.58 -23.56 -29.21
CA LEU A 41 -12.88 -23.59 -27.93
C LEU A 41 -11.56 -24.34 -28.10
N TRP A 42 -10.49 -23.87 -27.47
CA TRP A 42 -9.24 -24.64 -27.39
C TRP A 42 -8.41 -24.28 -26.16
N SER A 43 -7.55 -25.22 -25.77
CA SER A 43 -6.42 -24.99 -24.86
C SER A 43 -5.18 -25.71 -25.39
N ASP A 44 -4.02 -25.33 -24.89
CA ASP A 44 -2.76 -26.02 -25.23
C ASP A 44 -2.77 -27.49 -24.75
N ASP A 45 -3.48 -27.78 -23.66
CA ASP A 45 -3.52 -29.11 -23.03
C ASP A 45 -4.54 -30.07 -23.67
N THR A 46 -5.73 -29.57 -24.01
CA THR A 46 -6.86 -30.40 -24.48
C THR A 46 -7.08 -30.33 -25.99
N GLY A 47 -6.41 -29.40 -26.69
CA GLY A 47 -6.62 -29.14 -28.11
C GLY A 47 -7.96 -28.47 -28.41
N GLU A 48 -8.39 -28.57 -29.66
CA GLU A 48 -9.55 -27.86 -30.22
C GLU A 48 -10.87 -28.62 -30.06
N THR A 49 -11.95 -27.88 -29.82
CA THR A 49 -13.34 -28.35 -29.87
C THR A 49 -14.23 -27.33 -30.57
N LEU A 50 -15.09 -27.78 -31.47
CA LEU A 50 -16.12 -26.96 -32.13
C LEU A 50 -17.49 -27.32 -31.56
N LEU A 51 -18.16 -26.35 -30.94
CA LEU A 51 -19.49 -26.50 -30.37
C LEU A 51 -20.52 -25.82 -31.28
N PRO A 52 -21.56 -26.52 -31.75
CA PRO A 52 -22.69 -25.87 -32.40
C PRO A 52 -23.43 -24.99 -31.39
N MET A 53 -23.76 -23.77 -31.78
CA MET A 53 -24.55 -22.86 -30.96
C MET A 53 -26.03 -22.97 -31.32
N GLU A 54 -26.89 -22.97 -30.31
CA GLU A 54 -28.33 -23.11 -30.46
C GLU A 54 -29.00 -21.73 -30.54
N SER A 55 -30.00 -21.60 -31.41
CA SER A 55 -30.87 -20.43 -31.45
C SER A 55 -32.23 -20.81 -30.88
N ALA A 56 -32.64 -20.14 -29.80
CA ALA A 56 -33.91 -20.45 -29.13
C ALA A 56 -35.12 -20.06 -29.99
N GLU A 57 -36.21 -20.80 -29.85
CA GLU A 57 -37.46 -20.53 -30.57
C GLU A 57 -37.99 -19.13 -30.21
N GLY A 58 -38.06 -18.22 -31.20
CA GLY A 58 -38.45 -16.81 -31.00
C GLY A 58 -37.29 -15.83 -30.74
N ALA A 59 -36.04 -16.30 -30.75
CA ALA A 59 -34.82 -15.49 -30.63
C ALA A 59 -33.99 -15.53 -31.93
N GLU A 60 -34.64 -15.35 -33.08
CA GLU A 60 -33.98 -15.39 -34.40
C GLU A 60 -32.77 -14.44 -34.43
N GLY A 61 -31.60 -14.99 -34.78
CA GLY A 61 -30.35 -14.25 -34.83
C GLY A 61 -29.60 -14.15 -33.49
N ILE A 62 -30.04 -14.82 -32.43
CA ILE A 62 -29.28 -15.00 -31.18
C ILE A 62 -28.85 -16.46 -31.09
N PHE A 63 -27.55 -16.70 -30.91
CA PHE A 63 -26.95 -18.02 -30.80
C PHE A 63 -26.29 -18.15 -29.43
N THR A 64 -26.56 -19.22 -28.70
CA THR A 64 -25.97 -19.48 -27.38
C THR A 64 -25.37 -20.88 -27.32
N ALA A 65 -24.21 -20.99 -26.68
CA ALA A 65 -23.63 -22.26 -26.27
C ALA A 65 -23.49 -22.27 -24.74
N GLU A 66 -24.12 -23.25 -24.10
CA GLU A 66 -23.89 -23.59 -22.70
C GLU A 66 -23.05 -24.85 -22.62
N PHE A 67 -21.95 -24.80 -21.88
CA PHE A 67 -21.07 -25.94 -21.69
C PHE A 67 -20.47 -25.95 -20.29
N GLN A 68 -19.98 -27.12 -19.88
CA GLN A 68 -19.29 -27.30 -18.62
C GLN A 68 -17.79 -27.09 -18.83
N LEU A 69 -17.16 -26.31 -17.96
CA LEU A 69 -15.71 -26.11 -17.97
C LEU A 69 -14.97 -27.37 -17.54
N PRO A 70 -13.71 -27.56 -17.98
CA PRO A 70 -12.89 -28.69 -17.58
C PRO A 70 -12.73 -28.79 -16.05
N ASP A 71 -12.45 -30.00 -15.58
CA ASP A 71 -12.13 -30.26 -14.16
C ASP A 71 -10.71 -29.79 -13.80
N ALA A 72 -9.86 -29.57 -14.81
CA ALA A 72 -8.51 -29.03 -14.64
C ALA A 72 -8.49 -27.51 -14.84
N ALA A 73 -7.73 -26.81 -14.00
CA ALA A 73 -7.47 -25.39 -14.15
C ALA A 73 -6.49 -25.12 -15.31
N GLY A 74 -6.66 -24.00 -16.01
CA GLY A 74 -5.85 -23.62 -17.17
C GLY A 74 -6.52 -22.51 -17.99
N LEU A 75 -5.98 -22.25 -19.17
CA LEU A 75 -6.53 -21.26 -20.10
C LEU A 75 -7.36 -21.94 -21.17
N LEU A 76 -8.56 -21.41 -21.38
CA LEU A 76 -9.38 -21.70 -22.55
C LEU A 76 -9.50 -20.45 -23.40
N TRP A 77 -9.43 -20.65 -24.70
CA TRP A 77 -9.55 -19.60 -25.69
C TRP A 77 -10.79 -19.83 -26.55
N TYR A 78 -11.43 -18.74 -26.99
CA TYR A 78 -12.60 -18.86 -27.86
C TYR A 78 -12.75 -17.75 -28.89
N TYR A 79 -13.42 -18.09 -30.00
CA TYR A 79 -14.02 -17.17 -30.95
C TYR A 79 -15.22 -17.85 -31.65
N PHE A 80 -15.98 -17.07 -32.42
CA PHE A 80 -17.16 -17.56 -33.13
C PHE A 80 -16.91 -17.69 -34.63
N ILE A 81 -17.48 -18.72 -35.24
CA ILE A 81 -17.49 -18.96 -36.68
C ILE A 81 -18.94 -18.90 -37.14
N VAL A 82 -19.27 -17.92 -37.97
CA VAL A 82 -20.63 -17.63 -38.42
C VAL A 82 -20.73 -17.94 -39.91
N THR A 83 -21.72 -18.73 -40.29
CA THR A 83 -22.03 -19.01 -41.71
C THR A 83 -23.36 -18.37 -42.07
N ASP A 84 -23.38 -17.53 -43.11
CA ASP A 84 -24.61 -16.91 -43.59
C ASP A 84 -25.46 -17.85 -44.47
N ALA A 85 -26.64 -17.39 -44.88
CA ALA A 85 -27.55 -18.16 -45.74
C ALA A 85 -27.00 -18.47 -47.14
N GLU A 86 -25.98 -17.74 -47.60
CA GLU A 86 -25.31 -17.94 -48.89
C GLU A 86 -24.10 -18.89 -48.76
N GLY A 87 -23.73 -19.29 -47.54
CA GLY A 87 -22.62 -20.17 -47.24
C GLY A 87 -21.29 -19.44 -47.00
N THR A 88 -21.29 -18.11 -46.89
CA THR A 88 -20.10 -17.32 -46.58
C THR A 88 -19.74 -17.49 -45.10
N VAL A 89 -18.49 -17.80 -44.82
CA VAL A 89 -17.96 -17.93 -43.46
C VAL A 89 -17.32 -16.60 -43.04
N SER A 90 -17.68 -16.13 -41.85
CA SER A 90 -17.07 -14.98 -41.16
C SER A 90 -16.70 -15.40 -39.74
N TYR A 91 -15.69 -14.74 -39.17
CA TYR A 91 -15.25 -14.99 -37.80
C TYR A 91 -15.57 -13.79 -36.93
N TYR A 92 -15.91 -14.01 -35.68
CA TYR A 92 -16.05 -12.96 -34.68
C TYR A 92 -15.17 -13.28 -33.48
N GLY A 93 -14.22 -12.40 -33.19
CA GLY A 93 -13.24 -12.60 -32.13
C GLY A 93 -12.94 -11.32 -31.37
N ASN A 94 -11.94 -11.43 -30.50
CA ASN A 94 -11.37 -10.32 -29.76
C ASN A 94 -10.72 -9.33 -30.74
N ARG A 95 -10.49 -8.09 -30.28
CA ARG A 95 -9.78 -7.09 -31.07
C ARG A 95 -8.29 -7.39 -31.08
N GLU A 96 -7.57 -6.79 -32.04
CA GLU A 96 -6.10 -6.86 -32.13
C GLU A 96 -5.36 -6.41 -30.86
N ASP A 97 -6.01 -5.61 -30.00
CA ASP A 97 -5.42 -5.18 -28.73
C ASP A 97 -5.53 -6.23 -27.61
N GLY A 98 -6.31 -7.30 -27.82
CA GLY A 98 -6.42 -8.42 -26.88
C GLY A 98 -7.12 -8.10 -25.56
N LEU A 99 -7.78 -6.93 -25.42
CA LEU A 99 -8.31 -6.46 -24.14
C LEU A 99 -9.71 -6.99 -23.77
N GLY A 100 -10.24 -7.93 -24.56
CA GLY A 100 -11.61 -8.43 -24.40
C GLY A 100 -12.65 -7.35 -24.69
N GLY A 101 -13.83 -7.50 -24.10
CA GLY A 101 -14.96 -6.61 -24.30
C GLY A 101 -15.63 -6.84 -25.66
N GLU A 102 -15.99 -5.74 -26.32
CA GLU A 102 -16.63 -5.78 -27.65
C GLU A 102 -15.66 -6.22 -28.75
N GLY A 103 -16.03 -7.28 -29.48
CA GLY A 103 -15.21 -7.85 -30.56
C GLY A 103 -15.29 -7.15 -31.91
N ARG A 104 -14.80 -7.86 -32.93
CA ARG A 104 -14.89 -7.49 -34.34
C ARG A 104 -15.11 -8.70 -35.25
N VAL A 105 -15.63 -8.40 -36.44
CA VAL A 105 -15.77 -9.36 -37.55
C VAL A 105 -14.49 -9.44 -38.35
N TYR A 106 -14.10 -10.65 -38.74
CA TYR A 106 -12.91 -10.98 -39.52
C TYR A 106 -13.26 -11.94 -40.66
N ASP A 107 -12.47 -11.91 -41.73
CA ASP A 107 -12.50 -12.86 -42.85
C ASP A 107 -11.51 -14.04 -42.70
N HIS A 108 -10.74 -14.02 -41.61
CA HIS A 108 -9.78 -15.04 -41.21
C HIS A 108 -9.88 -15.31 -39.70
N GLU A 109 -9.11 -16.28 -39.21
CA GLU A 109 -9.04 -16.61 -37.78
C GLU A 109 -8.66 -15.37 -36.96
N PRO A 110 -9.53 -14.94 -36.02
CA PRO A 110 -9.35 -13.69 -35.29
C PRO A 110 -8.51 -13.91 -34.02
N PRO A 111 -8.03 -12.82 -33.37
CA PRO A 111 -7.60 -12.88 -31.99
C PRO A 111 -8.71 -13.42 -31.08
N SER A 112 -8.30 -14.15 -30.05
CA SER A 112 -9.22 -14.95 -29.25
C SER A 112 -9.53 -14.30 -27.92
N TYR A 113 -10.71 -14.60 -27.39
CA TYR A 113 -11.05 -14.25 -26.02
C TYR A 113 -10.46 -15.28 -25.05
N GLN A 114 -10.09 -14.81 -23.87
CA GLN A 114 -9.56 -15.65 -22.79
C GLN A 114 -10.65 -16.02 -21.78
N ILE A 115 -10.58 -17.26 -21.31
CA ILE A 115 -11.25 -17.75 -20.10
C ILE A 115 -10.20 -18.38 -19.20
N THR A 116 -9.91 -17.73 -18.08
CA THR A 116 -9.11 -18.31 -17.00
C THR A 116 -9.99 -19.29 -16.23
N VAL A 117 -9.70 -20.58 -16.34
CA VAL A 117 -10.35 -21.64 -15.56
C VAL A 117 -9.50 -21.89 -14.33
N TYR A 118 -10.05 -21.65 -13.14
CA TYR A 118 -9.28 -21.73 -11.89
C TYR A 118 -9.94 -22.64 -10.86
N LYS A 119 -9.13 -23.16 -9.94
CA LYS A 119 -9.60 -23.83 -8.74
C LYS A 119 -9.84 -22.76 -7.66
N PRO A 120 -11.08 -22.60 -7.16
CA PRO A 120 -11.37 -21.58 -6.15
C PRO A 120 -10.49 -21.72 -4.91
N GLN A 121 -9.79 -20.66 -4.56
CA GLN A 121 -8.99 -20.54 -3.35
C GLN A 121 -9.14 -19.12 -2.80
N PRO A 122 -9.53 -18.95 -1.53
CA PRO A 122 -9.65 -17.61 -0.95
C PRO A 122 -8.27 -17.02 -0.66
N VAL A 123 -8.10 -15.74 -0.98
CA VAL A 123 -6.95 -14.96 -0.52
C VAL A 123 -7.20 -14.56 0.95
N PRO A 124 -6.18 -14.61 1.84
CA PRO A 124 -6.39 -14.29 3.26
C PRO A 124 -7.04 -12.91 3.47
N GLN A 125 -8.14 -12.88 4.23
CA GLN A 125 -8.94 -11.66 4.40
C GLN A 125 -8.15 -10.52 5.05
N TRP A 126 -7.32 -10.82 6.04
CA TRP A 126 -6.47 -9.80 6.69
C TRP A 126 -5.57 -9.08 5.70
N TYR A 127 -5.13 -9.77 4.65
CA TYR A 127 -4.24 -9.24 3.62
C TYR A 127 -5.04 -8.44 2.58
N LYS A 128 -6.21 -8.92 2.15
CA LYS A 128 -7.13 -8.12 1.29
C LYS A 128 -7.54 -6.79 1.95
N ASP A 129 -7.61 -6.76 3.28
CA ASP A 129 -7.93 -5.56 4.06
C ASP A 129 -6.70 -4.72 4.42
N ALA A 130 -5.50 -5.08 3.94
CA ALA A 130 -4.26 -4.48 4.37
C ALA A 130 -3.89 -3.20 3.62
N LEU A 131 -3.13 -2.35 4.31
CA LEU A 131 -2.26 -1.35 3.69
C LEU A 131 -0.82 -1.79 3.96
N VAL A 132 -0.09 -2.09 2.88
CA VAL A 132 1.29 -2.60 2.96
C VAL A 132 2.27 -1.43 2.85
N TYR A 133 3.32 -1.48 3.66
CA TYR A 133 4.45 -0.57 3.60
C TYR A 133 5.73 -1.36 3.29
N GLN A 134 6.33 -1.12 2.13
CA GLN A 134 7.58 -1.78 1.72
C GLN A 134 8.79 -1.05 2.32
N ILE A 135 9.64 -1.80 3.02
CA ILE A 135 10.82 -1.29 3.71
C ILE A 135 12.08 -1.94 3.16
N PHE A 136 13.04 -1.10 2.73
CA PHE A 136 14.43 -1.49 2.54
C PHE A 136 15.20 -1.24 3.85
N PRO A 137 15.52 -2.27 4.65
CA PRO A 137 15.82 -2.07 6.08
C PRO A 137 17.08 -1.23 6.34
N ASP A 138 18.16 -1.43 5.58
CA ASP A 138 19.42 -0.67 5.72
C ASP A 138 19.23 0.86 5.55
N ARG A 139 18.13 1.27 4.91
CA ARG A 139 17.86 2.65 4.49
C ARG A 139 16.69 3.27 5.22
N PHE A 140 16.03 2.54 6.11
CA PHE A 140 14.82 3.04 6.75
C PHE A 140 15.11 3.83 8.03
N HIS A 141 15.77 3.23 9.02
CA HIS A 141 16.09 3.93 10.27
C HIS A 141 17.22 3.24 11.04
N ARG A 142 18.14 4.02 11.61
CA ARG A 142 19.18 3.53 12.52
C ARG A 142 18.59 3.35 13.92
N GLY A 143 18.49 2.11 14.41
CA GLY A 143 18.15 1.84 15.80
C GLY A 143 19.28 2.27 16.74
N ALA A 144 18.99 2.39 18.05
CA ALA A 144 20.01 2.71 19.04
C ALA A 144 21.22 1.75 19.05
N ASP A 145 21.04 0.53 18.54
CA ASP A 145 22.02 -0.55 18.46
C ASP A 145 22.89 -0.54 17.19
N TRP A 146 22.65 0.35 16.23
CA TRP A 146 23.25 0.24 14.88
C TRP A 146 24.78 0.17 14.86
N ARG A 147 25.47 0.92 15.74
CA ARG A 147 26.94 0.87 15.82
C ARG A 147 27.44 -0.47 16.31
N GLN A 148 26.73 -1.07 17.26
CA GLN A 148 27.06 -2.38 17.78
C GLN A 148 26.83 -3.42 16.69
N ARG A 149 25.69 -3.38 16.00
CA ARG A 149 25.38 -4.29 14.88
C ARG A 149 26.40 -4.19 13.74
N VAL A 150 26.82 -2.98 13.36
CA VAL A 150 27.87 -2.79 12.36
C VAL A 150 29.21 -3.35 12.84
N ALA A 151 29.56 -3.19 14.12
CA ALA A 151 30.78 -3.78 14.68
C ALA A 151 30.72 -5.31 14.73
N ASP A 152 29.59 -5.89 15.12
CA ASP A 152 29.38 -7.34 15.22
C ASP A 152 29.32 -8.00 13.84
N ALA A 153 28.77 -7.30 12.85
CA ALA A 153 28.74 -7.73 11.46
C ALA A 153 30.04 -7.43 10.71
N SER A 154 30.96 -6.66 11.29
CA SER A 154 32.22 -6.33 10.62
C SER A 154 32.99 -7.62 10.33
N PHE A 155 33.08 -7.93 9.04
CA PHE A 155 33.81 -9.11 8.61
C PHE A 155 35.28 -8.98 8.98
N ALA A 156 35.87 -10.10 9.38
CA ALA A 156 37.30 -10.17 9.64
C ALA A 156 38.08 -9.61 8.44
N GLU A 157 39.19 -8.89 8.70
CA GLU A 157 39.96 -8.20 7.65
C GLU A 157 40.39 -9.14 6.50
N ASP A 158 40.51 -10.43 6.80
CA ASP A 158 40.90 -11.52 5.91
C ASP A 158 39.76 -12.10 5.03
N ARG A 159 38.50 -11.68 5.22
CA ARG A 159 37.38 -12.15 4.37
C ARG A 159 37.65 -11.82 2.91
N LYS A 160 37.55 -12.81 2.02
CA LYS A 160 37.81 -12.65 0.58
C LYS A 160 36.55 -12.22 -0.16
N GLY A 161 36.71 -11.63 -1.35
CA GLY A 161 35.61 -11.18 -2.20
C GLY A 161 35.28 -9.70 -2.01
N GLN A 162 34.01 -9.36 -2.23
CA GLN A 162 33.48 -7.99 -2.15
C GLN A 162 33.59 -7.45 -0.73
N LYS A 163 33.90 -6.16 -0.60
CA LYS A 163 34.05 -5.47 0.69
C LYS A 163 32.81 -4.62 1.00
N GLN A 164 32.75 -4.12 2.23
CA GLN A 164 31.67 -3.25 2.69
C GLN A 164 32.20 -1.87 3.03
N VAL A 165 31.38 -0.84 2.85
CA VAL A 165 31.67 0.54 3.22
C VAL A 165 30.51 1.06 4.05
N ILE A 166 30.80 1.50 5.28
CA ILE A 166 29.80 2.10 6.16
C ILE A 166 29.73 3.60 5.86
N GLN A 167 28.55 4.06 5.49
CA GLN A 167 28.27 5.47 5.27
C GLN A 167 27.94 6.12 6.60
N GLU A 168 28.77 7.03 7.10
CA GLU A 168 28.55 7.68 8.40
C GLU A 168 27.40 8.69 8.34
N ASN A 169 27.29 9.44 7.24
CA ASN A 169 26.22 10.42 7.06
C ASN A 169 24.96 9.77 6.48
N TRP A 170 23.89 9.76 7.27
CA TRP A 170 22.58 9.22 6.86
C TRP A 170 21.99 9.93 5.65
N ASN A 171 22.41 11.16 5.35
CA ASN A 171 21.79 11.98 4.32
C ASN A 171 22.51 11.90 2.97
N ASP A 172 23.52 11.05 2.83
CA ASP A 172 24.27 10.89 1.59
C ASP A 172 23.45 10.10 0.55
N THR A 173 23.67 10.41 -0.73
CA THR A 173 23.13 9.63 -1.84
C THR A 173 23.86 8.28 -1.91
N PRO A 174 23.17 7.14 -2.05
CA PRO A 174 23.84 5.85 -2.22
C PRO A 174 24.55 5.77 -3.59
N PHE A 175 25.73 5.15 -3.62
CA PHE A 175 26.50 4.89 -4.83
C PHE A 175 27.28 3.57 -4.72
N TYR A 176 27.52 2.91 -5.84
CA TYR A 176 28.33 1.68 -5.88
C TYR A 176 29.78 1.99 -6.22
N THR A 177 30.72 1.33 -5.53
CA THR A 177 32.13 1.35 -5.93
C THR A 177 32.38 0.21 -6.89
N ARG A 178 32.72 0.51 -8.15
CA ARG A 178 32.94 -0.48 -9.20
C ARG A 178 34.40 -0.52 -9.66
N ASP A 179 34.84 -1.66 -10.18
CA ASP A 179 36.14 -1.79 -10.86
C ASP A 179 36.04 -1.50 -12.38
N GLU A 180 37.15 -1.69 -13.10
CA GLU A 180 37.24 -1.47 -14.55
C GLU A 180 36.33 -2.39 -15.38
N THR A 181 35.87 -3.51 -14.82
CA THR A 181 34.93 -4.44 -15.46
C THR A 181 33.47 -4.08 -15.18
N GLY A 182 33.22 -3.10 -14.29
CA GLY A 182 31.89 -2.70 -13.86
C GLY A 182 31.35 -3.50 -12.66
N ALA A 183 32.10 -4.48 -12.16
CA ALA A 183 31.71 -5.27 -10.99
C ALA A 183 31.76 -4.43 -9.71
N VAL A 184 30.79 -4.61 -8.81
CA VAL A 184 30.77 -3.91 -7.52
C VAL A 184 31.85 -4.53 -6.63
N THR A 185 32.81 -3.70 -6.21
CA THR A 185 33.89 -4.12 -5.30
C THR A 185 33.58 -3.79 -3.86
N ARG A 186 32.76 -2.75 -3.62
CA ARG A 186 32.35 -2.35 -2.27
C ARG A 186 30.88 -1.97 -2.20
N TRP A 187 30.16 -2.58 -1.26
CA TRP A 187 28.76 -2.30 -0.99
C TRP A 187 28.58 -1.21 0.06
N PRO A 188 27.81 -0.14 -0.20
CA PRO A 188 27.54 0.90 0.80
C PRO A 188 26.42 0.45 1.75
N PHE A 189 26.67 0.57 3.06
CA PHE A 189 25.70 0.33 4.12
C PHE A 189 25.45 1.61 4.90
N PHE A 190 24.17 1.90 5.15
CA PHE A 190 23.77 3.05 5.96
C PHE A 190 23.44 2.65 7.40
N GLY A 191 23.36 1.36 7.72
CA GLY A 191 23.25 0.88 9.09
C GLY A 191 21.83 0.94 9.66
N GLY A 192 20.81 0.90 8.80
CA GLY A 192 19.44 0.66 9.27
C GLY A 192 19.29 -0.73 9.89
N THR A 193 18.49 -0.85 10.94
CA THR A 193 18.34 -2.10 11.73
C THR A 193 16.87 -2.46 11.96
N LEU A 194 16.57 -3.73 12.32
CA LEU A 194 15.21 -4.13 12.70
C LEU A 194 14.71 -3.35 13.93
N GLU A 195 15.60 -3.06 14.87
CA GLU A 195 15.33 -2.20 16.01
C GLU A 195 14.97 -0.77 15.56
N GLY A 196 15.67 -0.24 14.56
CA GLY A 196 15.33 1.04 13.95
C GLY A 196 13.93 1.07 13.34
N VAL A 197 13.52 -0.02 12.68
CA VAL A 197 12.13 -0.16 12.17
C VAL A 197 11.14 -0.25 13.33
N ARG A 198 11.47 -1.01 14.39
CA ARG A 198 10.65 -1.15 15.60
C ARG A 198 10.30 0.19 16.24
N GLU A 199 11.29 1.09 16.35
CA GLU A 199 11.12 2.47 16.86
C GLU A 199 10.13 3.31 16.03
N LYS A 200 9.80 2.89 14.80
CA LYS A 200 8.93 3.59 13.85
C LYS A 200 7.60 2.90 13.57
N LEU A 201 7.26 1.83 14.30
CA LEU A 201 5.95 1.18 14.15
C LEU A 201 4.78 2.14 14.42
N ASP A 202 4.92 3.08 15.35
CA ASP A 202 3.89 4.10 15.63
C ASP A 202 3.75 5.12 14.47
N TYR A 203 4.84 5.41 13.77
CA TYR A 203 4.80 6.22 12.55
C TYR A 203 4.02 5.49 11.44
N LEU A 204 4.32 4.21 11.20
CA LEU A 204 3.60 3.40 10.19
C LEU A 204 2.11 3.28 10.53
N ARG A 205 1.79 3.10 11.81
CA ARG A 205 0.40 3.10 12.28
C ARG A 205 -0.28 4.45 12.03
N SER A 206 0.42 5.57 12.18
CA SER A 206 -0.15 6.91 11.90
C SER A 206 -0.52 7.11 10.42
N LEU A 207 0.09 6.34 9.51
CA LEU A 207 -0.26 6.29 8.09
C LEU A 207 -1.39 5.30 7.79
N GLY A 208 -1.91 4.57 8.79
CA GLY A 208 -2.92 3.52 8.62
C GLY A 208 -2.38 2.17 8.15
N MET A 209 -1.06 1.96 8.12
CA MET A 209 -0.42 0.72 7.66
C MET A 209 -0.76 -0.44 8.58
N THR A 210 -1.08 -1.59 8.00
CA THR A 210 -1.42 -2.84 8.71
C THR A 210 -0.56 -4.03 8.27
N ALA A 211 0.36 -3.82 7.33
CA ALA A 211 1.35 -4.80 6.95
C ALA A 211 2.68 -4.13 6.57
N ILE A 212 3.79 -4.82 6.85
CA ILE A 212 5.13 -4.47 6.40
C ILE A 212 5.60 -5.56 5.45
N TYR A 213 6.13 -5.15 4.30
CA TYR A 213 6.89 -6.02 3.41
C TYR A 213 8.36 -5.61 3.51
N PHE A 214 9.22 -6.54 3.93
CA PHE A 214 10.66 -6.31 3.92
C PHE A 214 11.30 -6.84 2.65
N ASN A 215 12.15 -6.03 2.03
CA ASN A 215 13.24 -6.55 1.19
C ASN A 215 14.12 -7.54 2.01
N PRO A 216 14.97 -8.36 1.37
CA PRO A 216 15.64 -9.48 2.04
C PRO A 216 16.37 -9.09 3.33
N ILE A 217 16.14 -9.86 4.40
CA ILE A 217 16.70 -9.62 5.74
C ILE A 217 17.71 -10.69 6.19
N PHE A 218 17.90 -11.72 5.37
CA PHE A 218 18.81 -12.82 5.67
C PHE A 218 20.25 -12.41 5.38
N LYS A 219 21.18 -13.09 6.05
CA LYS A 219 22.60 -12.81 5.96
C LYS A 219 23.08 -12.85 4.51
N ALA A 220 23.76 -11.80 4.09
CA ALA A 220 24.38 -11.72 2.76
C ALA A 220 25.61 -10.80 2.78
N THR A 221 26.28 -10.64 1.64
CA THR A 221 27.45 -9.76 1.52
C THR A 221 27.05 -8.35 1.07
N SER A 222 26.06 -8.24 0.18
CA SER A 222 25.57 -6.96 -0.33
C SER A 222 24.63 -6.21 0.63
N ASN A 223 24.33 -4.96 0.28
CA ASN A 223 23.34 -4.16 1.03
C ASN A 223 21.89 -4.54 0.74
N HIS A 224 21.61 -5.17 -0.41
CA HIS A 224 20.28 -5.54 -0.86
C HIS A 224 19.91 -6.98 -0.47
N ARG A 225 20.92 -7.83 -0.24
CA ARG A 225 20.81 -9.18 0.33
C ARG A 225 20.07 -10.20 -0.52
N TYR A 226 19.99 -9.96 -1.84
CA TYR A 226 19.54 -10.96 -2.81
C TYR A 226 20.62 -12.05 -3.04
N ASP A 227 21.89 -11.73 -2.77
CA ASP A 227 23.01 -12.67 -2.71
C ASP A 227 23.03 -13.47 -1.39
N THR A 228 21.93 -14.17 -1.08
CA THR A 228 21.72 -14.82 0.22
C THR A 228 22.87 -15.77 0.57
N ALA A 229 23.50 -15.52 1.73
CA ALA A 229 24.59 -16.32 2.24
C ALA A 229 24.15 -17.43 3.20
N ASP A 230 23.08 -17.20 3.97
CA ASP A 230 22.45 -18.17 4.86
C ASP A 230 20.97 -17.81 5.10
N TYR A 231 20.05 -18.62 4.60
CA TYR A 231 18.60 -18.42 4.75
C TYR A 231 18.10 -18.62 6.17
N MET A 232 18.86 -19.31 7.03
CA MET A 232 18.48 -19.63 8.41
C MET A 232 19.01 -18.59 9.41
N GLN A 233 19.69 -17.54 8.93
CA GLN A 233 20.28 -16.51 9.77
C GLN A 233 19.84 -15.11 9.32
N ILE A 234 19.23 -14.33 10.24
CA ILE A 234 19.07 -12.88 10.05
C ILE A 234 20.44 -12.23 9.89
N ASP A 235 20.55 -11.28 8.97
CA ASP A 235 21.80 -10.55 8.78
C ASP A 235 22.22 -9.84 10.07
N PRO A 236 23.45 -10.06 10.57
CA PRO A 236 23.87 -9.48 11.83
C PRO A 236 23.90 -7.93 11.86
N MET A 237 23.92 -7.25 10.71
CA MET A 237 23.74 -5.79 10.68
C MET A 237 22.32 -5.37 11.04
N PHE A 238 21.33 -6.23 10.79
CA PHE A 238 19.93 -5.99 11.07
C PHE A 238 19.52 -6.45 12.47
N GLY A 239 20.12 -7.53 12.96
CA GLY A 239 19.84 -8.10 14.26
C GLY A 239 20.11 -9.61 14.29
N ASP A 240 19.22 -10.33 14.96
CA ASP A 240 19.24 -11.78 15.11
C ASP A 240 17.79 -12.32 15.11
N GLU A 241 17.61 -13.64 15.20
CA GLU A 241 16.27 -14.24 15.21
C GLU A 241 15.43 -13.80 16.42
N GLU A 242 16.04 -13.60 17.59
CA GLU A 242 15.32 -13.11 18.78
C GLU A 242 14.80 -11.68 18.55
N THR A 243 15.64 -10.83 17.95
CA THR A 243 15.28 -9.46 17.53
C THR A 243 14.11 -9.49 16.55
N PHE A 244 14.14 -10.40 15.55
CA PHE A 244 13.04 -10.57 14.59
C PHE A 244 11.74 -11.04 15.26
N ARG A 245 11.80 -12.07 16.12
CA ARG A 245 10.64 -12.55 16.88
C ARG A 245 10.02 -11.45 17.76
N SER A 246 10.86 -10.67 18.44
CA SER A 246 10.42 -9.53 19.24
C SER A 246 9.78 -8.44 18.39
N PHE A 247 10.39 -8.13 17.24
CA PHE A 247 9.85 -7.17 16.27
C PHE A 247 8.45 -7.60 15.78
N CYS A 248 8.29 -8.85 15.33
CA CYS A 248 7.00 -9.37 14.86
C CYS A 248 5.92 -9.28 15.95
N LYS A 249 6.26 -9.61 17.20
CA LYS A 249 5.34 -9.50 18.33
C LYS A 249 4.91 -8.05 18.60
N GLU A 250 5.83 -7.09 18.52
CA GLU A 250 5.52 -5.67 18.72
C GLU A 250 4.74 -5.04 17.57
N ALA A 251 4.99 -5.51 16.33
CA ALA A 251 4.21 -5.15 15.15
C ALA A 251 2.78 -5.70 15.27
N GLU A 252 2.62 -6.96 15.66
CA GLU A 252 1.32 -7.59 15.89
C GLU A 252 0.48 -6.86 16.95
N GLN A 253 1.09 -6.42 18.05
CA GLN A 253 0.43 -5.59 19.08
C GLN A 253 -0.15 -4.27 18.54
N ARG A 254 0.33 -3.80 17.38
CA ARG A 254 -0.14 -2.60 16.69
C ARG A 254 -1.03 -2.93 15.48
N GLY A 255 -1.37 -4.20 15.27
CA GLY A 255 -2.15 -4.66 14.12
C GLY A 255 -1.35 -4.71 12.81
N ILE A 256 -0.02 -4.80 12.89
CA ILE A 256 0.88 -4.81 11.73
C ILE A 256 1.41 -6.23 11.50
N SER A 257 1.06 -6.82 10.36
CA SER A 257 1.60 -8.13 9.92
C SER A 257 2.92 -7.98 9.16
N VAL A 258 3.74 -9.03 9.11
CA VAL A 258 5.06 -8.99 8.44
C VAL A 258 5.12 -9.98 7.28
N ILE A 259 5.54 -9.52 6.11
CA ILE A 259 5.77 -10.30 4.89
C ILE A 259 7.27 -10.24 4.58
N LEU A 260 7.88 -11.39 4.33
CA LEU A 260 9.31 -11.50 4.01
C LEU A 260 9.56 -11.70 2.51
N ASP A 261 10.74 -11.33 2.04
CA ASP A 261 11.19 -11.61 0.67
C ASP A 261 11.91 -12.96 0.58
N GLY A 262 11.45 -13.83 -0.32
CA GLY A 262 11.93 -15.19 -0.53
C GLY A 262 12.71 -15.27 -1.84
N VAL A 263 14.05 -15.23 -1.74
CA VAL A 263 14.98 -15.30 -2.87
C VAL A 263 15.41 -16.74 -3.09
N PHE A 264 14.62 -17.51 -3.83
CA PHE A 264 14.78 -18.97 -3.96
C PHE A 264 15.22 -19.45 -5.35
N SER A 265 15.47 -18.54 -6.30
CA SER A 265 16.00 -18.88 -7.64
C SER A 265 17.53 -18.96 -7.68
N HIS A 266 18.18 -18.30 -6.72
CA HIS A 266 19.64 -18.24 -6.62
C HIS A 266 20.09 -17.98 -5.19
N THR A 267 21.36 -18.26 -4.92
CA THR A 267 22.06 -17.90 -3.67
C THR A 267 23.17 -16.90 -3.96
N GLY A 268 23.81 -16.34 -2.93
CA GLY A 268 25.06 -15.61 -3.12
C GLY A 268 26.24 -16.55 -3.42
N ALA A 269 27.18 -16.12 -4.25
CA ALA A 269 28.42 -16.86 -4.49
C ALA A 269 29.29 -16.97 -3.22
N ASP A 270 29.19 -15.97 -2.33
CA ASP A 270 29.81 -15.98 -1.00
C ASP A 270 28.81 -16.45 0.07
N SER A 271 28.35 -17.69 -0.06
CA SER A 271 27.37 -18.33 0.82
C SER A 271 27.91 -19.59 1.49
N LEU A 272 27.21 -20.05 2.54
CA LEU A 272 27.43 -21.37 3.14
C LEU A 272 27.28 -22.51 2.12
N TYR A 273 26.39 -22.32 1.13
CA TYR A 273 25.97 -23.34 0.18
C TYR A 273 26.93 -23.45 -1.01
N PHE A 274 27.37 -22.32 -1.56
CA PHE A 274 28.26 -22.27 -2.74
C PHE A 274 29.74 -22.10 -2.35
N ASP A 275 30.03 -21.19 -1.41
CA ASP A 275 31.35 -20.91 -0.82
C ASP A 275 32.50 -20.63 -1.82
N LYS A 276 32.26 -19.80 -2.85
CA LYS A 276 33.25 -19.49 -3.92
C LYS A 276 34.61 -19.02 -3.38
N TYR A 277 34.61 -18.32 -2.25
CA TYR A 277 35.82 -17.73 -1.67
C TYR A 277 36.40 -18.53 -0.50
N GLY A 278 35.74 -19.59 -0.05
CA GLY A 278 36.15 -20.39 1.11
C GLY A 278 35.96 -19.67 2.46
N ASN A 279 35.05 -18.69 2.52
CA ASN A 279 34.76 -17.92 3.72
C ASN A 279 33.88 -18.71 4.73
N TYR A 280 33.27 -19.83 4.29
CA TYR A 280 32.37 -20.67 5.10
C TYR A 280 32.94 -22.05 5.43
N GLY A 281 34.27 -22.17 5.46
CA GLY A 281 34.96 -23.40 5.88
C GLY A 281 35.36 -24.33 4.73
N GLY A 282 35.06 -23.98 3.46
CA GLY A 282 35.53 -24.72 2.28
C GLY A 282 34.74 -25.99 1.98
N HIS A 283 33.46 -26.03 2.36
CA HIS A 283 32.57 -27.18 2.16
C HIS A 283 31.37 -26.87 1.24
N GLY A 284 31.34 -25.69 0.61
CA GLY A 284 30.29 -25.34 -0.35
C GLY A 284 30.51 -26.02 -1.71
N ALA A 285 29.47 -26.04 -2.54
CA ALA A 285 29.44 -26.74 -3.82
C ALA A 285 30.57 -26.33 -4.79
N TYR A 286 31.06 -25.08 -4.70
CA TYR A 286 32.18 -24.62 -5.54
C TYR A 286 33.54 -25.15 -5.07
N THR A 287 33.71 -25.32 -3.75
CA THR A 287 34.99 -25.68 -3.12
C THR A 287 35.16 -27.18 -2.89
N ASP A 288 34.06 -27.89 -2.65
CA ASP A 288 34.03 -29.32 -2.38
C ASP A 288 33.02 -30.03 -3.31
N LYS A 289 33.51 -30.96 -4.13
CA LYS A 289 32.67 -31.74 -5.04
C LYS A 289 31.78 -32.75 -4.32
N GLU A 290 32.15 -33.14 -3.10
CA GLU A 290 31.36 -34.02 -2.23
C GLU A 290 30.49 -33.21 -1.26
N SER A 291 30.35 -31.90 -1.50
CA SER A 291 29.49 -31.02 -0.70
C SER A 291 28.05 -31.56 -0.66
N PRO A 292 27.36 -31.48 0.50
CA PRO A 292 25.94 -31.82 0.58
C PRO A 292 25.05 -30.89 -0.26
N TYR A 293 25.59 -29.79 -0.78
CA TYR A 293 24.91 -28.82 -1.64
C TYR A 293 25.30 -28.95 -3.11
N ALA A 294 26.11 -29.96 -3.49
CA ALA A 294 26.64 -30.07 -4.84
C ALA A 294 25.55 -30.25 -5.91
N ASP A 295 24.44 -30.92 -5.57
CA ASP A 295 23.28 -31.12 -6.44
C ASP A 295 22.39 -29.88 -6.57
N TRP A 296 22.64 -28.83 -5.77
CA TRP A 296 21.89 -27.58 -5.84
C TRP A 296 22.33 -26.72 -7.02
N TYR A 297 23.48 -26.96 -7.64
CA TYR A 297 24.04 -26.05 -8.66
C TYR A 297 24.41 -26.79 -9.93
N ARG A 298 24.31 -26.10 -11.07
CA ARG A 298 24.68 -26.63 -12.39
C ARG A 298 26.04 -26.08 -12.82
N PHE A 299 27.05 -26.95 -12.83
CA PHE A 299 28.41 -26.66 -13.31
C PHE A 299 28.63 -27.19 -14.73
N THR A 300 29.39 -26.48 -15.57
CA THR A 300 29.69 -26.96 -16.93
C THR A 300 30.73 -28.10 -16.90
N PRO A 301 30.76 -28.96 -17.94
CA PRO A 301 31.72 -30.07 -18.04
C PRO A 301 33.20 -29.67 -17.98
N GLU A 302 33.52 -28.42 -18.34
CA GLU A 302 34.88 -27.86 -18.38
C GLU A 302 35.46 -27.54 -16.99
N GLY A 303 34.65 -27.61 -15.92
CA GLY A 303 35.06 -27.46 -14.52
C GLY A 303 34.32 -26.33 -13.78
N PRO A 304 34.50 -26.17 -12.46
CA PRO A 304 33.70 -25.27 -11.63
C PRO A 304 33.85 -23.77 -11.95
N GLN A 305 34.70 -23.40 -12.91
CA GLN A 305 34.92 -21.99 -13.28
C GLN A 305 33.82 -21.41 -14.17
N GLU A 306 32.94 -22.25 -14.73
CA GLU A 306 31.74 -21.83 -15.46
C GLU A 306 30.51 -22.56 -14.87
N TYR A 307 29.51 -21.79 -14.45
CA TYR A 307 28.28 -22.26 -13.82
C TYR A 307 27.10 -21.38 -14.21
N GLU A 308 25.89 -21.94 -14.13
CA GLU A 308 24.66 -21.17 -14.38
C GLU A 308 24.48 -20.10 -13.30
N CYS A 309 24.26 -18.87 -13.73
CA CYS A 309 24.08 -17.73 -12.83
C CYS A 309 23.10 -16.72 -13.42
N TRP A 310 22.44 -16.01 -12.52
CA TRP A 310 21.32 -15.14 -12.84
C TRP A 310 21.77 -14.04 -13.80
N TRP A 311 21.27 -14.06 -15.03
CA TRP A 311 21.62 -13.11 -16.11
C TRP A 311 23.13 -12.93 -16.34
N GLY A 312 23.94 -13.97 -16.07
CA GLY A 312 25.40 -13.93 -16.19
C GLY A 312 26.11 -13.21 -15.04
N VAL A 313 25.39 -12.83 -13.97
CA VAL A 313 25.97 -12.23 -12.77
C VAL A 313 26.56 -13.35 -11.92
N THR A 314 27.88 -13.54 -12.01
CA THR A 314 28.56 -14.67 -11.34
C THR A 314 28.47 -14.66 -9.81
N ASP A 315 28.03 -13.55 -9.21
CA ASP A 315 27.79 -13.46 -7.76
C ASP A 315 26.47 -14.11 -7.32
N LEU A 316 25.60 -14.48 -8.27
CA LEU A 316 24.28 -15.07 -8.05
C LEU A 316 24.17 -16.43 -8.76
N PRO A 317 24.84 -17.50 -8.28
CA PRO A 317 24.69 -18.85 -8.83
C PRO A 317 23.24 -19.34 -8.70
N ASN A 318 22.68 -19.80 -9.82
CA ASN A 318 21.33 -20.34 -9.89
C ASN A 318 21.27 -21.68 -9.18
N VAL A 319 20.16 -21.93 -8.49
CA VAL A 319 19.91 -23.24 -7.89
C VAL A 319 19.13 -24.16 -8.84
N GLU A 320 19.20 -25.47 -8.60
CA GLU A 320 18.28 -26.46 -9.14
C GLU A 320 17.13 -26.61 -8.15
N GLU A 321 16.04 -25.87 -8.36
CA GLU A 321 14.94 -25.73 -7.41
C GLU A 321 14.23 -27.06 -7.14
N LEU A 322 14.25 -27.98 -8.11
CA LEU A 322 13.65 -29.30 -8.01
C LEU A 322 14.60 -30.37 -7.45
N ALA A 323 15.85 -30.03 -7.14
CA ALA A 323 16.74 -30.93 -6.42
C ALA A 323 16.07 -31.34 -5.10
N PRO A 324 15.90 -32.65 -4.81
CA PRO A 324 15.13 -33.09 -3.64
C PRO A 324 15.63 -32.52 -2.32
N SER A 325 16.94 -32.35 -2.18
CA SER A 325 17.58 -31.77 -1.00
C SER A 325 17.30 -30.26 -0.85
N TYR A 326 17.27 -29.50 -1.96
CA TYR A 326 16.93 -28.08 -1.96
C TYR A 326 15.43 -27.86 -1.70
N LYS A 327 14.58 -28.62 -2.39
CA LYS A 327 13.13 -28.58 -2.19
C LYS A 327 12.74 -28.90 -0.75
N ASP A 328 13.35 -29.91 -0.12
CA ASP A 328 13.15 -30.20 1.31
C ASP A 328 13.71 -29.08 2.22
N PHE A 329 14.86 -28.50 1.88
CA PHE A 329 15.43 -27.39 2.63
C PHE A 329 14.55 -26.12 2.62
N ILE A 330 13.87 -25.81 1.51
CA ILE A 330 12.96 -24.64 1.45
C ILE A 330 11.56 -24.97 1.98
N CYS A 331 10.96 -26.07 1.50
CA CYS A 331 9.53 -26.37 1.69
C CYS A 331 9.24 -27.47 2.73
N GLY A 332 10.26 -28.20 3.21
CA GLY A 332 10.11 -29.30 4.17
C GLY A 332 9.61 -28.86 5.54
N GLU A 333 9.37 -29.82 6.44
CA GLU A 333 8.82 -29.54 7.79
C GLU A 333 9.70 -28.63 8.65
N LYS A 334 11.02 -28.67 8.42
CA LYS A 334 12.01 -27.79 9.05
C LYS A 334 12.59 -26.77 8.08
N GLY A 335 11.93 -26.60 6.93
CA GLY A 335 12.42 -25.76 5.85
C GLY A 335 12.30 -24.27 6.16
N VAL A 336 13.02 -23.47 5.37
CA VAL A 336 13.13 -22.00 5.49
C VAL A 336 11.75 -21.35 5.63
N VAL A 337 10.80 -21.74 4.78
CA VAL A 337 9.47 -21.13 4.71
C VAL A 337 8.74 -21.25 6.05
N ARG A 338 8.71 -22.47 6.62
CA ARG A 338 7.99 -22.74 7.87
C ARG A 338 8.69 -22.15 9.08
N HIS A 339 10.02 -22.23 9.11
CA HIS A 339 10.82 -21.68 10.21
C HIS A 339 10.50 -20.20 10.47
N TRP A 340 10.50 -19.37 9.42
CA TRP A 340 10.26 -17.93 9.58
C TRP A 340 8.78 -17.57 9.77
N LEU A 341 7.84 -18.38 9.28
CA LEU A 341 6.42 -18.24 9.62
C LEU A 341 6.19 -18.52 11.11
N ALA A 342 6.82 -19.57 11.65
CA ALA A 342 6.85 -19.88 13.08
C ALA A 342 7.63 -18.82 13.90
N ALA A 343 8.52 -18.06 13.27
CA ALA A 343 9.21 -16.92 13.86
C ALA A 343 8.36 -15.65 13.97
N GLY A 344 7.22 -15.58 13.27
CA GLY A 344 6.27 -14.48 13.38
C GLY A 344 5.85 -13.86 12.05
N ALA A 345 6.50 -14.21 10.94
CA ALA A 345 6.05 -13.78 9.62
C ALA A 345 4.63 -14.32 9.31
N ARG A 346 3.91 -13.63 8.42
CA ARG A 346 2.56 -13.99 7.97
C ARG A 346 2.45 -14.14 6.45
N GLY A 347 3.56 -14.01 5.73
CA GLY A 347 3.58 -14.23 4.29
C GLY A 347 4.96 -14.12 3.70
N TRP A 348 5.02 -14.47 2.42
CA TRP A 348 6.22 -14.41 1.60
C TRP A 348 5.93 -13.71 0.28
N ARG A 349 6.83 -12.83 -0.14
CA ARG A 349 6.97 -12.33 -1.50
C ARG A 349 8.06 -13.13 -2.18
N LEU A 350 7.79 -13.74 -3.32
CA LEU A 350 8.77 -14.51 -4.10
C LEU A 350 9.49 -13.60 -5.09
N ASP A 351 10.81 -13.58 -5.00
CA ASP A 351 11.69 -12.91 -5.95
C ASP A 351 11.77 -13.70 -7.26
N VAL A 352 11.65 -13.00 -8.40
CA VAL A 352 11.77 -13.59 -9.74
C VAL A 352 10.92 -14.87 -9.88
N ALA A 353 9.63 -14.79 -9.55
CA ALA A 353 8.72 -15.94 -9.63
C ALA A 353 8.68 -16.57 -11.04
N ASP A 354 8.99 -15.76 -12.05
CA ASP A 354 9.06 -16.13 -13.47
C ASP A 354 10.15 -17.11 -13.86
N GLU A 355 11.19 -17.24 -13.02
CA GLU A 355 12.29 -18.19 -13.20
C GLU A 355 12.07 -19.48 -12.38
N LEU A 356 11.18 -19.46 -11.38
CA LEU A 356 10.91 -20.63 -10.54
C LEU A 356 9.99 -21.63 -11.27
N PRO A 357 10.19 -22.95 -11.15
CA PRO A 357 9.26 -23.94 -11.68
C PRO A 357 7.87 -23.87 -11.00
N ASP A 358 6.79 -24.07 -11.78
CA ASP A 358 5.40 -24.08 -11.26
C ASP A 358 5.21 -25.08 -10.11
N GLU A 359 5.77 -26.30 -10.22
CA GLU A 359 5.70 -27.32 -9.16
C GLU A 359 6.31 -26.81 -7.84
N PHE A 360 7.46 -26.13 -7.92
CA PHE A 360 8.15 -25.60 -6.74
C PHE A 360 7.33 -24.51 -6.04
N ILE A 361 6.67 -23.62 -6.81
CA ILE A 361 5.77 -22.60 -6.26
C ILE A 361 4.58 -23.26 -5.55
N ALA A 362 4.00 -24.31 -6.15
CA ALA A 362 2.88 -25.04 -5.54
C ALA A 362 3.27 -25.75 -4.24
N ASP A 363 4.48 -26.33 -4.18
CA ASP A 363 5.02 -26.92 -2.95
C ASP A 363 5.26 -25.87 -1.87
N LEU A 364 5.80 -24.71 -2.26
CA LEU A 364 6.03 -23.59 -1.36
C LEU A 364 4.72 -23.07 -0.78
N ARG A 365 3.69 -22.87 -1.62
CA ARG A 365 2.34 -22.52 -1.16
C ARG A 365 1.81 -23.58 -0.20
N SER A 366 1.98 -24.86 -0.52
CA SER A 366 1.53 -25.96 0.34
C SER A 366 2.25 -25.96 1.70
N ALA A 367 3.55 -25.75 1.74
CA ALA A 367 4.34 -25.64 2.96
C ALA A 367 3.91 -24.43 3.80
N LEU A 368 3.73 -23.27 3.15
CA LEU A 368 3.25 -22.04 3.78
C LEU A 368 1.88 -22.23 4.41
N LYS A 369 0.90 -22.76 3.67
CA LYS A 369 -0.48 -22.94 4.16
C LYS A 369 -0.56 -24.03 5.25
N ALA A 370 0.33 -25.02 5.22
CA ALA A 370 0.40 -26.03 6.27
C ALA A 370 0.94 -25.50 7.59
N GLU A 371 1.89 -24.55 7.57
CA GLU A 371 2.38 -23.88 8.78
C GLU A 371 1.45 -22.75 9.24
N LYS A 372 0.96 -21.95 8.28
CA LYS A 372 0.14 -20.78 8.52
C LYS A 372 -1.02 -20.74 7.51
N PRO A 373 -2.19 -21.31 7.86
CA PRO A 373 -3.32 -21.43 6.93
C PRO A 373 -3.82 -20.10 6.35
N ASP A 374 -3.67 -19.01 7.09
CA ASP A 374 -3.99 -17.65 6.67
C ASP A 374 -2.78 -16.87 6.12
N GLY A 375 -1.63 -17.53 5.89
CA GLY A 375 -0.46 -16.90 5.30
C GLY A 375 -0.69 -16.51 3.84
N VAL A 376 -0.02 -15.47 3.36
CA VAL A 376 -0.11 -15.00 1.95
C VAL A 376 1.16 -15.31 1.17
N LEU A 377 1.01 -15.80 -0.06
CA LEU A 377 2.11 -15.95 -1.03
C LEU A 377 1.95 -14.98 -2.21
N ILE A 378 2.91 -14.08 -2.37
CA ILE A 378 2.88 -13.02 -3.39
C ILE A 378 4.03 -13.25 -4.37
N GLY A 379 3.78 -13.33 -5.67
CA GLY A 379 4.86 -13.44 -6.67
C GLY A 379 5.27 -12.09 -7.25
N GLU A 380 6.55 -11.92 -7.55
CA GLU A 380 6.99 -10.90 -8.49
C GLU A 380 6.68 -11.34 -9.93
N VAL A 381 5.65 -10.75 -10.53
CA VAL A 381 5.23 -10.99 -11.92
C VAL A 381 4.93 -9.64 -12.57
N TRP A 382 5.56 -9.35 -13.71
CA TRP A 382 5.57 -8.00 -14.28
C TRP A 382 4.45 -7.74 -15.30
N GLU A 383 3.89 -8.81 -15.86
CA GLU A 383 2.81 -8.79 -16.84
C GLU A 383 1.52 -9.41 -16.28
N ASP A 384 0.55 -9.67 -17.16
CA ASP A 384 -0.69 -10.34 -16.82
C ASP A 384 -0.41 -11.77 -16.30
N ALA A 385 -0.56 -11.96 -14.99
CA ALA A 385 -0.27 -13.23 -14.33
C ALA A 385 -1.22 -14.38 -14.68
N SER A 386 -2.35 -14.11 -15.36
CA SER A 386 -3.28 -15.17 -15.76
C SER A 386 -2.85 -15.88 -17.04
N ASN A 387 -2.08 -15.21 -17.90
CA ASN A 387 -1.70 -15.71 -19.22
C ASN A 387 -0.22 -15.53 -19.54
N LYS A 388 0.59 -15.23 -18.52
CA LYS A 388 2.02 -15.01 -18.69
C LYS A 388 2.69 -16.21 -19.34
N GLN A 389 3.54 -15.92 -20.32
CA GLN A 389 4.51 -16.87 -20.86
C GLN A 389 5.91 -16.49 -20.39
N SER A 390 6.64 -17.47 -19.86
CA SER A 390 8.02 -17.31 -19.42
C SER A 390 8.81 -18.56 -19.85
N TYR A 391 9.98 -18.37 -20.46
CA TYR A 391 10.86 -19.45 -20.95
C TYR A 391 10.14 -20.52 -21.81
N GLY A 392 9.16 -20.09 -22.62
CA GLY A 392 8.41 -20.99 -23.51
C GLY A 392 7.30 -21.80 -22.82
N VAL A 393 7.00 -21.52 -21.56
CA VAL A 393 5.94 -22.17 -20.77
C VAL A 393 4.88 -21.14 -20.38
N THR A 394 3.61 -21.51 -20.57
CA THR A 394 2.46 -20.76 -20.05
C THR A 394 2.36 -21.00 -18.54
N ARG A 395 2.52 -19.92 -17.76
CA ARG A 395 2.55 -19.98 -16.29
C ARG A 395 1.15 -20.14 -15.70
N ARG A 396 1.07 -20.74 -14.51
CA ARG A 396 -0.19 -21.16 -13.88
C ARG A 396 -0.51 -20.45 -12.57
N TYR A 397 0.09 -19.28 -12.35
CA TYR A 397 0.03 -18.52 -11.09
C TYR A 397 -1.37 -18.37 -10.48
N PHE A 398 -2.38 -18.07 -11.30
CA PHE A 398 -3.78 -17.90 -10.86
C PHE A 398 -4.68 -19.10 -11.18
N SER A 399 -4.09 -20.27 -11.41
CA SER A 399 -4.84 -21.53 -11.55
C SER A 399 -5.39 -22.04 -10.21
N GLY A 400 -4.87 -21.53 -9.09
CA GLY A 400 -5.36 -21.77 -7.72
C GLY A 400 -4.34 -22.43 -6.78
N ASP A 401 -3.46 -23.28 -7.29
CA ASP A 401 -2.53 -24.04 -6.44
C ASP A 401 -1.17 -23.34 -6.21
N GLU A 402 -0.93 -22.16 -6.79
CA GLU A 402 0.36 -21.44 -6.76
C GLU A 402 0.32 -20.11 -5.97
N LEU A 403 0.04 -18.98 -6.61
CA LEU A 403 0.15 -17.65 -5.96
C LEU A 403 -1.20 -17.16 -5.41
N ASP A 404 -1.18 -16.47 -4.27
CA ASP A 404 -2.38 -15.78 -3.76
C ASP A 404 -2.53 -14.41 -4.43
N ALA A 405 -1.41 -13.75 -4.74
CA ALA A 405 -1.35 -12.43 -5.35
C ALA A 405 -0.06 -12.26 -6.16
N VAL A 406 -0.01 -11.22 -6.99
CA VAL A 406 1.23 -10.76 -7.63
C VAL A 406 1.48 -9.29 -7.40
N MET A 407 2.74 -8.87 -7.52
CA MET A 407 3.13 -7.46 -7.64
C MET A 407 2.47 -6.87 -8.89
N ASN A 408 1.47 -6.02 -8.72
CA ASN A 408 0.59 -5.54 -9.79
C ASN A 408 1.25 -4.45 -10.66
N TYR A 409 2.35 -4.81 -11.33
CA TYR A 409 3.02 -3.96 -12.31
C TYR A 409 2.12 -3.55 -13.49
N PRO A 410 1.16 -4.38 -13.97
CA PRO A 410 0.18 -3.92 -14.93
C PRO A 410 -0.61 -2.69 -14.45
N LEU A 411 -1.15 -2.71 -13.21
CA LEU A 411 -1.84 -1.55 -12.63
C LEU A 411 -0.92 -0.33 -12.58
N ARG A 412 0.31 -0.51 -12.10
CA ARG A 412 1.31 0.56 -12.04
C ARG A 412 1.51 1.24 -13.39
N GLU A 413 1.81 0.48 -14.44
CA GLU A 413 2.07 1.02 -15.77
C GLU A 413 0.83 1.72 -16.34
N MET A 414 -0.37 1.12 -16.18
CA MET A 414 -1.62 1.71 -16.63
C MET A 414 -1.91 3.07 -15.98
N LEU A 415 -1.76 3.17 -14.66
CA LEU A 415 -2.00 4.42 -13.94
C LEU A 415 -0.94 5.47 -14.27
N LEU A 416 0.34 5.09 -14.41
CA LEU A 416 1.40 6.01 -14.80
C LEU A 416 1.21 6.53 -16.22
N ASP A 417 0.85 5.66 -17.17
CA ASP A 417 0.56 6.06 -18.55
C ASP A 417 -0.54 7.13 -18.58
N TYR A 418 -1.61 6.96 -17.81
CA TYR A 418 -2.69 7.94 -17.77
C TYR A 418 -2.27 9.25 -17.09
N VAL A 419 -1.60 9.19 -15.92
CA VAL A 419 -1.17 10.38 -15.16
C VAL A 419 -0.12 11.20 -15.91
N LEU A 420 0.71 10.54 -16.73
CA LEU A 420 1.70 11.18 -17.59
C LEU A 420 1.11 11.62 -18.95
N GLY A 421 -0.16 11.33 -19.23
CA GLY A 421 -0.83 11.70 -20.48
C GLY A 421 -0.37 10.88 -21.70
N ARG A 422 0.13 9.66 -21.49
CA ARG A 422 0.54 8.70 -22.53
C ARG A 422 -0.62 7.87 -23.06
N CYS A 423 -1.72 7.75 -22.32
CA CYS A 423 -2.95 7.11 -22.78
C CYS A 423 -4.20 7.92 -22.36
N THR A 424 -5.33 7.63 -23.00
CA THR A 424 -6.65 8.21 -22.70
C THR A 424 -7.33 7.48 -21.53
N ALA A 425 -8.33 8.10 -20.93
CA ALA A 425 -9.20 7.49 -19.92
C ALA A 425 -9.92 6.23 -20.48
N GLU A 426 -10.29 6.24 -21.76
CA GLU A 426 -10.87 5.07 -22.44
C GLU A 426 -9.89 3.90 -22.48
N THR A 427 -8.63 4.15 -22.88
CA THR A 427 -7.59 3.12 -22.92
C THR A 427 -7.34 2.54 -21.52
N LEU A 428 -7.22 3.40 -20.50
CA LEU A 428 -7.06 2.97 -19.12
C LEU A 428 -8.26 2.11 -18.67
N CYS A 429 -9.48 2.56 -18.91
CA CYS A 429 -10.70 1.84 -18.54
C CYS A 429 -10.76 0.44 -19.18
N ARG A 430 -10.42 0.33 -20.47
CA ARG A 430 -10.41 -0.97 -21.18
C ARG A 430 -9.34 -1.91 -20.64
N ARG A 431 -8.14 -1.42 -20.35
CA ARG A 431 -7.07 -2.25 -19.77
C ARG A 431 -7.42 -2.70 -18.34
N MET A 432 -8.03 -1.83 -17.53
CA MET A 432 -8.52 -2.21 -16.19
C MET A 432 -9.62 -3.29 -16.26
N ARG A 433 -10.57 -3.15 -17.19
CA ARG A 433 -11.61 -4.16 -17.44
C ARG A 433 -11.03 -5.49 -17.91
N SER A 434 -9.99 -5.46 -18.74
CA SER A 434 -9.27 -6.67 -19.18
C SER A 434 -8.71 -7.44 -17.98
N LEU A 435 -8.03 -6.79 -17.05
CA LEU A 435 -7.55 -7.47 -15.83
C LEU A 435 -8.70 -7.98 -14.95
N GLN A 436 -9.78 -7.21 -14.82
CA GLN A 436 -10.97 -7.62 -14.07
C GLN A 436 -11.63 -8.86 -14.69
N GLU A 437 -11.60 -8.99 -16.02
CA GLU A 437 -12.12 -10.14 -16.76
C GLU A 437 -11.18 -11.35 -16.68
N ASN A 438 -9.87 -11.13 -16.75
CA ASN A 438 -8.87 -12.20 -16.81
C ASN A 438 -8.59 -12.85 -15.45
N TYR A 439 -8.65 -12.09 -14.36
CA TYR A 439 -8.27 -12.58 -13.03
C TYR A 439 -9.44 -13.22 -12.29
N PRO A 440 -9.21 -14.32 -11.56
CA PRO A 440 -10.15 -14.74 -10.52
C PRO A 440 -10.40 -13.59 -9.55
N GLU A 441 -11.66 -13.42 -9.13
CA GLU A 441 -12.08 -12.27 -8.33
C GLU A 441 -11.25 -12.10 -7.04
N GLU A 442 -10.99 -13.21 -6.35
CA GLU A 442 -10.13 -13.24 -5.15
C GLU A 442 -8.72 -12.71 -5.42
N ASN A 443 -8.10 -13.07 -6.54
CA ASN A 443 -6.78 -12.58 -6.93
C ASN A 443 -6.81 -11.12 -7.40
N PHE A 444 -7.87 -10.69 -8.11
CA PHE A 444 -8.04 -9.31 -8.54
C PHE A 444 -8.09 -8.35 -7.34
N TYR A 445 -8.86 -8.69 -6.29
CA TYR A 445 -8.88 -7.92 -5.04
C TYR A 445 -7.70 -8.20 -4.10
N GLY A 446 -6.95 -9.29 -4.32
CA GLY A 446 -5.76 -9.65 -3.55
C GLY A 446 -4.45 -9.08 -4.09
N ASN A 447 -4.42 -8.59 -5.33
CA ASN A 447 -3.17 -8.20 -5.97
C ASN A 447 -2.44 -7.04 -5.25
N PHE A 448 -1.11 -7.10 -5.25
CA PHE A 448 -0.24 -6.19 -4.53
C PHE A 448 0.00 -4.93 -5.35
N ASN A 449 -0.77 -3.88 -5.07
CA ASN A 449 -0.79 -2.64 -5.84
C ASN A 449 0.38 -1.72 -5.47
N LEU A 450 1.53 -1.95 -6.08
CA LEU A 450 2.71 -1.07 -5.97
C LEU A 450 2.73 0.04 -7.02
N ILE A 451 3.37 1.16 -6.70
CA ILE A 451 3.62 2.27 -7.62
C ILE A 451 5.11 2.56 -7.77
N SER A 452 5.85 2.58 -6.66
CA SER A 452 7.31 2.47 -6.66
C SER A 452 7.74 1.15 -6.03
N GLY A 453 9.00 0.82 -6.23
CA GLY A 453 9.67 -0.27 -5.53
C GLY A 453 11.17 -0.11 -5.68
N HIS A 454 11.91 -1.01 -5.06
CA HIS A 454 13.37 -1.00 -5.04
C HIS A 454 14.07 -1.30 -6.38
N ASP A 455 13.36 -1.72 -7.43
CA ASP A 455 13.92 -2.02 -8.77
C ASP A 455 13.51 -1.02 -9.85
N ARG A 456 12.73 0.00 -9.48
CA ARG A 456 12.28 1.05 -10.40
C ARG A 456 12.75 2.42 -9.91
N THR A 457 12.93 3.35 -10.84
CA THR A 457 13.08 4.78 -10.52
C THR A 457 11.95 5.22 -9.58
N ARG A 458 12.26 6.07 -8.59
CA ARG A 458 11.26 6.62 -7.65
C ARG A 458 10.14 7.28 -8.43
N VAL A 459 8.89 7.02 -8.03
CA VAL A 459 7.73 7.54 -8.77
C VAL A 459 7.75 9.07 -8.86
N LEU A 460 8.18 9.78 -7.81
CA LEU A 460 8.25 11.24 -7.86
C LEU A 460 9.16 11.71 -9.00
N THR A 461 10.32 11.07 -9.18
CA THR A 461 11.27 11.33 -10.29
C THR A 461 10.63 11.09 -11.66
N VAL A 462 9.85 10.01 -11.80
CA VAL A 462 9.10 9.72 -13.04
C VAL A 462 8.02 10.77 -13.29
N LEU A 463 7.24 11.14 -12.28
CA LEU A 463 6.16 12.12 -12.37
C LEU A 463 6.64 13.56 -12.59
N GLY A 464 7.88 13.85 -12.21
CA GLY A 464 8.59 15.08 -12.55
C GLY A 464 9.18 15.09 -13.95
N GLU A 465 9.01 14.02 -14.72
CA GLU A 465 9.55 13.86 -16.09
C GLU A 465 11.06 14.12 -16.12
N ALA A 466 11.78 13.58 -15.14
CA ALA A 466 13.23 13.74 -15.06
C ALA A 466 13.90 13.22 -16.35
N PRO A 467 14.92 13.92 -16.87
CA PRO A 467 15.58 13.53 -18.11
C PRO A 467 16.29 12.19 -17.95
N GLU A 468 16.48 11.47 -19.04
CA GLU A 468 17.36 10.31 -19.03
C GLU A 468 18.81 10.78 -18.89
N LEU A 469 19.54 10.18 -17.94
CA LEU A 469 20.95 10.50 -17.67
C LEU A 469 21.80 9.24 -17.87
N HIS A 470 22.96 9.40 -18.50
CA HIS A 470 23.79 8.26 -18.91
C HIS A 470 24.91 7.92 -17.92
N SER A 471 25.32 8.83 -17.03
CA SER A 471 26.36 8.55 -16.03
C SER A 471 25.78 8.42 -14.62
N GLU A 472 26.33 7.49 -13.82
CA GLU A 472 25.98 7.33 -12.40
C GLU A 472 26.20 8.63 -11.63
N LEU A 473 27.32 9.33 -11.87
CA LEU A 473 27.62 10.61 -11.24
C LEU A 473 26.57 11.69 -11.53
N ALA A 474 26.02 11.75 -12.75
CA ALA A 474 24.97 12.71 -13.08
C ALA A 474 23.64 12.35 -12.39
N LYS A 475 23.31 11.05 -12.31
CA LYS A 475 22.12 10.55 -11.58
C LYS A 475 22.22 10.84 -10.08
N GLU A 476 23.41 10.67 -9.50
CA GLU A 476 23.69 10.94 -8.08
C GLU A 476 23.48 12.42 -7.71
N HIS A 477 23.96 13.32 -8.56
CA HIS A 477 23.89 14.77 -8.36
C HIS A 477 22.58 15.39 -8.82
N TYR A 478 21.72 14.64 -9.50
CA TYR A 478 20.44 15.16 -9.97
C TYR A 478 19.58 15.62 -8.80
N ARG A 479 19.04 16.83 -8.91
CA ARG A 479 17.98 17.34 -8.03
C ARG A 479 16.88 17.92 -8.90
N MET A 480 15.64 17.54 -8.60
CA MET A 480 14.51 17.96 -9.43
C MET A 480 14.29 19.48 -9.36
N PRO A 481 14.12 20.17 -10.51
CA PRO A 481 13.78 21.59 -10.51
C PRO A 481 12.46 21.87 -9.77
N ALA A 482 12.36 23.01 -9.09
CA ALA A 482 11.22 23.33 -8.22
C ALA A 482 9.84 23.24 -8.92
N GLU A 483 9.72 23.73 -10.15
CA GLU A 483 8.46 23.65 -10.91
C GLU A 483 8.10 22.22 -11.30
N ALA A 484 9.09 21.42 -11.71
CA ALA A 484 8.89 19.99 -11.98
C ALA A 484 8.48 19.25 -10.70
N ARG A 485 9.10 19.57 -9.56
CA ARG A 485 8.76 19.00 -8.25
C ARG A 485 7.34 19.34 -7.82
N LYS A 486 6.91 20.59 -8.00
CA LYS A 486 5.53 21.01 -7.70
C LYS A 486 4.51 20.24 -8.54
N LEU A 487 4.78 20.03 -9.82
CA LEU A 487 3.93 19.21 -10.69
C LEU A 487 3.96 17.74 -10.27
N ALA A 488 5.14 17.19 -9.97
CA ALA A 488 5.32 15.81 -9.53
C ALA A 488 4.55 15.51 -8.24
N LEU A 489 4.57 16.41 -7.25
CA LEU A 489 3.82 16.27 -6.01
C LEU A 489 2.31 16.24 -6.25
N ARG A 490 1.78 17.12 -7.11
CA ARG A 490 0.36 17.09 -7.50
C ARG A 490 -0.02 15.79 -8.19
N ARG A 491 0.80 15.33 -9.13
CA ARG A 491 0.62 14.05 -9.81
C ARG A 491 0.69 12.87 -8.84
N LEU A 492 1.55 12.94 -7.83
CA LEU A 492 1.70 11.88 -6.82
C LEU A 492 0.48 11.82 -5.91
N LYS A 493 -0.10 12.97 -5.52
CA LYS A 493 -1.37 13.02 -4.79
C LYS A 493 -2.53 12.42 -5.59
N LEU A 494 -2.62 12.75 -6.88
CA LEU A 494 -3.59 12.13 -7.81
C LEU A 494 -3.37 10.61 -7.89
N LEU A 495 -2.14 10.18 -8.16
CA LEU A 495 -1.80 8.77 -8.37
C LEU A 495 -2.02 7.90 -7.13
N SER A 496 -1.63 8.39 -5.95
CA SER A 496 -1.85 7.69 -4.68
C SER A 496 -3.34 7.58 -4.32
N ALA A 497 -4.16 8.59 -4.61
CA ALA A 497 -5.61 8.48 -4.44
C ALA A 497 -6.23 7.41 -5.36
N LEU A 498 -5.77 7.33 -6.63
CA LEU A 498 -6.16 6.24 -7.54
C LEU A 498 -5.69 4.88 -7.02
N GLN A 499 -4.46 4.77 -6.52
CA GLN A 499 -3.89 3.53 -5.99
C GLN A 499 -4.70 3.00 -4.80
N TYR A 500 -5.02 3.86 -3.82
CA TYR A 500 -5.72 3.48 -2.59
C TYR A 500 -7.20 3.15 -2.82
N ALA A 501 -7.80 3.68 -3.89
CA ALA A 501 -9.20 3.42 -4.20
C ALA A 501 -9.42 2.32 -5.26
N SER A 502 -8.36 1.88 -5.96
CA SER A 502 -8.43 0.77 -6.90
C SER A 502 -8.54 -0.59 -6.19
N PRO A 503 -9.17 -1.61 -6.80
CA PRO A 503 -9.17 -2.98 -6.27
C PRO A 503 -7.76 -3.54 -6.10
N GLY A 504 -7.54 -4.33 -5.04
CA GLY A 504 -6.22 -4.84 -4.65
C GLY A 504 -5.75 -4.27 -3.32
N VAL A 505 -4.54 -4.64 -2.93
CA VAL A 505 -3.89 -4.29 -1.65
C VAL A 505 -2.85 -3.20 -1.92
N PRO A 506 -3.09 -1.92 -1.53
CA PRO A 506 -2.15 -0.84 -1.76
C PRO A 506 -0.81 -1.06 -1.05
N CYS A 507 0.29 -0.83 -1.75
CA CYS A 507 1.63 -0.83 -1.20
C CYS A 507 2.34 0.52 -1.37
N THR A 508 2.77 1.12 -0.26
CA THR A 508 3.60 2.34 -0.25
C THR A 508 5.07 1.95 -0.09
N TYR A 509 5.95 2.41 -1.00
CA TYR A 509 7.39 2.21 -0.89
C TYR A 509 8.01 3.31 -0.03
N TYR A 510 8.81 2.93 0.97
CA TYR A 510 9.25 3.86 2.02
C TYR A 510 9.79 5.18 1.47
N GLY A 511 9.23 6.29 1.93
CA GLY A 511 9.66 7.65 1.57
C GLY A 511 9.01 8.23 0.32
N ASP A 512 8.18 7.48 -0.41
CA ASP A 512 7.31 8.07 -1.44
C ASP A 512 6.35 9.08 -0.80
N GLU A 513 5.79 8.78 0.36
CA GLU A 513 4.98 9.65 1.20
C GLU A 513 5.75 10.84 1.79
N ALA A 514 7.09 10.71 1.87
CA ALA A 514 7.97 11.79 2.32
C ALA A 514 8.49 12.66 1.16
N GLY A 515 8.13 12.35 -0.08
CA GLY A 515 8.52 13.09 -1.27
C GLY A 515 9.97 12.82 -1.72
N MET A 516 10.45 11.59 -1.53
CA MET A 516 11.77 11.16 -2.00
C MET A 516 11.84 11.09 -3.52
N GLU A 517 13.00 11.48 -4.06
CA GLU A 517 13.36 11.36 -5.47
C GLU A 517 14.63 10.52 -5.62
N GLY A 518 14.82 9.91 -6.78
CA GLY A 518 15.96 9.07 -7.12
C GLY A 518 15.75 8.31 -8.42
N TYR A 519 16.79 8.21 -9.24
CA TYR A 519 16.83 7.33 -10.41
C TYR A 519 16.74 5.85 -10.02
N ALA A 520 16.81 4.94 -10.98
CA ALA A 520 16.92 3.49 -10.71
C ALA A 520 18.11 3.15 -9.79
N ASP A 521 18.18 1.87 -9.38
CA ASP A 521 19.21 1.33 -8.50
C ASP A 521 20.63 1.86 -8.82
N PRO A 522 21.39 2.38 -7.84
CA PRO A 522 21.11 2.45 -6.39
C PRO A 522 20.28 3.64 -5.88
N PHE A 523 19.98 4.61 -6.74
CA PHE A 523 19.49 5.91 -6.30
C PHE A 523 18.06 5.88 -5.74
N ASN A 524 17.26 4.89 -6.13
CA ASN A 524 15.91 4.64 -5.60
C ASN A 524 15.91 4.07 -4.18
N ARG A 525 17.07 3.64 -3.66
CA ARG A 525 17.26 3.08 -2.31
C ARG A 525 17.89 4.12 -1.37
N GLY A 526 17.63 5.42 -1.57
CA GLY A 526 18.13 6.47 -0.68
C GLY A 526 17.66 6.30 0.78
N PRO A 527 18.40 6.78 1.80
CA PRO A 527 17.94 6.73 3.18
C PRO A 527 16.67 7.56 3.42
N TYR A 528 15.78 7.09 4.28
CA TYR A 528 14.54 7.80 4.60
C TYR A 528 14.86 9.18 5.21
N PRO A 529 14.20 10.27 4.77
CA PRO A 529 14.58 11.64 5.11
C PRO A 529 13.99 12.10 6.46
N TRP A 530 14.25 11.38 7.55
CA TRP A 530 13.70 11.68 8.87
C TRP A 530 13.93 13.15 9.28
N GLY A 531 12.85 13.86 9.62
CA GLY A 531 12.86 15.28 9.97
C GLY A 531 12.93 16.25 8.78
N ARG A 532 12.96 15.74 7.55
CA ARG A 532 12.99 16.51 6.29
C ARG A 532 11.91 16.03 5.30
N GLU A 533 10.88 15.38 5.81
CA GLU A 533 9.75 14.89 5.02
C GLU A 533 8.91 16.05 4.47
N ASP A 534 8.35 15.88 3.27
CA ASP A 534 7.30 16.75 2.77
C ASP A 534 6.02 16.57 3.59
N GLN A 535 5.73 17.52 4.49
CA GLN A 535 4.62 17.40 5.45
C GLN A 535 3.24 17.43 4.78
N ASP A 536 3.10 18.14 3.65
CA ASP A 536 1.84 18.24 2.90
C ASP A 536 1.53 16.92 2.17
N LEU A 537 2.57 16.24 1.69
CA LEU A 537 2.42 14.90 1.13
C LEU A 537 2.19 13.86 2.23
N LEU A 538 2.92 13.94 3.34
CA LEU A 538 2.76 13.01 4.46
C LEU A 538 1.33 13.03 5.00
N GLU A 539 0.73 14.22 5.14
CA GLU A 539 -0.66 14.37 5.59
C GLU A 539 -1.66 13.80 4.57
N HIS A 540 -1.40 13.98 3.27
CA HIS A 540 -2.21 13.35 2.23
C HIS A 540 -2.23 11.82 2.37
N TYR A 541 -1.09 11.18 2.63
CA TYR A 541 -1.05 9.72 2.86
C TYR A 541 -1.74 9.30 4.17
N ARG A 542 -1.69 10.12 5.23
CA ARG A 542 -2.48 9.86 6.46
C ARG A 542 -3.98 9.89 6.19
N ILE A 543 -4.45 10.88 5.43
CA ILE A 543 -5.85 10.99 5.02
C ILE A 543 -6.25 9.75 4.21
N LEU A 544 -5.45 9.34 3.22
CA LEU A 544 -5.74 8.13 2.44
C LEU A 544 -5.80 6.88 3.32
N GLY A 545 -4.85 6.74 4.26
CA GLY A 545 -4.83 5.64 5.23
C GLY A 545 -6.08 5.62 6.11
N GLN A 546 -6.50 6.78 6.61
CA GLN A 546 -7.72 6.92 7.41
C GLN A 546 -8.97 6.57 6.60
N LEU A 547 -9.12 7.13 5.40
CA LEU A 547 -10.26 6.84 4.51
C LEU A 547 -10.35 5.35 4.18
N TYR A 548 -9.21 4.69 3.93
CA TYR A 548 -9.17 3.25 3.68
C TYR A 548 -9.67 2.44 4.89
N GLN A 549 -9.42 2.89 6.12
CA GLN A 549 -9.92 2.22 7.33
C GLN A 549 -11.39 2.54 7.61
N GLU A 550 -11.84 3.77 7.36
CA GLU A 550 -13.19 4.23 7.66
C GLU A 550 -14.24 3.78 6.63
N HIS A 551 -13.83 3.51 5.38
CA HIS A 551 -14.73 3.12 4.30
C HIS A 551 -14.42 1.71 3.76
N PRO A 552 -15.05 0.66 4.31
CA PRO A 552 -14.85 -0.73 3.87
C PRO A 552 -15.07 -0.96 2.39
N VAL A 553 -15.87 -0.12 1.72
CA VAL A 553 -16.11 -0.18 0.28
C VAL A 553 -14.84 -0.02 -0.56
N LEU A 554 -13.79 0.61 -0.02
CA LEU A 554 -12.48 0.69 -0.67
C LEU A 554 -11.71 -0.64 -0.63
N LYS A 555 -12.04 -1.54 0.29
CA LYS A 555 -11.43 -2.87 0.44
C LYS A 555 -12.17 -3.91 -0.39
N ASN A 556 -13.48 -3.99 -0.23
CA ASN A 556 -14.30 -5.10 -0.75
C ASN A 556 -15.45 -4.68 -1.68
N GLY A 557 -15.64 -3.38 -1.93
CA GLY A 557 -16.71 -2.90 -2.79
C GLY A 557 -16.47 -3.28 -4.25
N SER A 558 -17.56 -3.54 -4.97
CA SER A 558 -17.57 -3.78 -6.42
C SER A 558 -16.87 -2.63 -7.15
N TYR A 559 -16.34 -2.92 -8.34
CA TYR A 559 -15.57 -1.97 -9.11
C TYR A 559 -16.15 -1.80 -10.51
N GLU A 560 -16.61 -0.58 -10.79
CA GLU A 560 -17.26 -0.20 -12.04
C GLU A 560 -16.53 0.98 -12.68
N PRO A 561 -15.48 0.73 -13.50
CA PRO A 561 -14.78 1.79 -14.19
C PRO A 561 -15.55 2.32 -15.40
N PHE A 562 -15.34 3.59 -15.67
CA PHE A 562 -15.87 4.33 -16.81
C PHE A 562 -14.91 5.44 -17.24
N PHE A 563 -15.20 6.03 -18.39
CA PHE A 563 -14.51 7.22 -18.89
C PHE A 563 -15.53 8.22 -19.42
N THR A 564 -15.13 9.48 -19.52
CA THR A 564 -15.99 10.56 -20.02
C THR A 564 -15.46 11.13 -21.33
N LYS A 565 -16.31 11.86 -22.06
CA LYS A 565 -15.92 12.59 -23.28
C LYS A 565 -14.85 13.66 -23.03
N ASN A 566 -14.71 14.12 -21.79
CA ASN A 566 -13.69 15.10 -21.37
C ASN A 566 -12.39 14.43 -20.90
N ASP A 567 -12.20 13.14 -21.20
CA ASP A 567 -11.02 12.33 -20.85
C ASP A 567 -10.77 12.21 -19.33
N LEU A 568 -11.84 12.30 -18.54
CA LEU A 568 -11.82 11.90 -17.14
C LEU A 568 -11.96 10.39 -17.04
N TYR A 569 -11.04 9.77 -16.31
CA TYR A 569 -11.18 8.41 -15.83
C TYR A 569 -11.89 8.45 -14.48
N GLY A 570 -12.87 7.56 -14.31
CA GLY A 570 -13.58 7.42 -13.05
C GLY A 570 -14.03 5.99 -12.81
N PHE A 571 -14.37 5.70 -11.57
CA PHE A 571 -14.96 4.42 -11.20
C PHE A 571 -15.80 4.55 -9.94
N LEU A 572 -16.76 3.65 -9.79
CA LEU A 572 -17.53 3.50 -8.57
C LEU A 572 -16.98 2.33 -7.76
N ARG A 573 -16.82 2.55 -6.46
CA ARG A 573 -16.70 1.50 -5.44
C ARG A 573 -18.03 1.40 -4.72
N LYS A 574 -18.69 0.24 -4.74
CA LYS A 574 -20.03 0.06 -4.17
C LYS A 574 -20.15 -1.19 -3.30
N ASN A 575 -20.86 -1.07 -2.21
CA ASN A 575 -21.42 -2.19 -1.45
C ASN A 575 -22.85 -1.82 -1.00
N ASP A 576 -23.43 -2.62 -0.12
CA ASP A 576 -24.82 -2.41 0.33
C ASP A 576 -25.01 -1.10 1.11
N ASP A 577 -23.95 -0.57 1.73
CA ASP A 577 -24.00 0.55 2.68
C ASP A 577 -23.49 1.88 2.07
N GLU A 578 -22.45 1.81 1.24
CA GLU A 578 -21.68 2.96 0.78
C GLU A 578 -21.42 2.92 -0.72
N THR A 579 -21.36 4.10 -1.33
CA THR A 579 -20.86 4.28 -2.70
C THR A 579 -19.84 5.41 -2.71
N ILE A 580 -18.64 5.11 -3.21
CA ILE A 580 -17.61 6.12 -3.45
C ILE A 580 -17.37 6.23 -4.96
N LEU A 581 -17.60 7.44 -5.49
CA LEU A 581 -17.22 7.82 -6.83
C LEU A 581 -15.81 8.41 -6.83
N VAL A 582 -14.92 7.81 -7.60
CA VAL A 582 -13.56 8.32 -7.81
C VAL A 582 -13.46 8.93 -9.19
N LEU A 583 -12.89 10.14 -9.28
CA LEU A 583 -12.62 10.85 -10.53
C LEU A 583 -11.16 11.30 -10.56
N ALA A 584 -10.49 11.09 -11.68
CA ALA A 584 -9.13 11.58 -11.89
C ALA A 584 -9.04 12.46 -13.14
N ASN A 585 -8.37 13.60 -13.00
CA ASN A 585 -8.06 14.52 -14.06
C ASN A 585 -6.54 14.78 -14.08
N PRO A 586 -5.77 14.09 -14.93
CA PRO A 586 -4.35 14.37 -15.12
C PRO A 586 -4.10 15.57 -16.05
N GLY A 587 -5.16 16.13 -16.65
CA GLY A 587 -5.11 17.20 -17.61
C GLY A 587 -4.60 18.52 -17.04
N LYS A 588 -4.23 19.44 -17.95
CA LYS A 588 -3.72 20.78 -17.62
C LYS A 588 -4.83 21.81 -17.36
N LYS A 589 -6.09 21.41 -17.55
CA LYS A 589 -7.27 22.26 -17.37
C LYS A 589 -8.29 21.53 -16.52
N ASP A 590 -9.11 22.30 -15.84
CA ASP A 590 -10.24 21.77 -15.12
C ASP A 590 -11.26 21.19 -16.11
N ALA A 591 -11.96 20.14 -15.69
CA ALA A 591 -12.93 19.44 -16.51
C ALA A 591 -14.29 19.39 -15.82
N LEU A 592 -15.35 19.60 -16.59
CA LEU A 592 -16.72 19.47 -16.08
C LEU A 592 -17.11 17.98 -16.05
N PHE A 593 -17.66 17.55 -14.93
CA PHE A 593 -18.30 16.25 -14.75
C PHE A 593 -19.76 16.46 -14.36
N THR A 594 -20.66 15.78 -15.06
CA THR A 594 -22.11 15.80 -14.82
C THR A 594 -22.62 14.38 -14.89
N ALA A 595 -23.36 13.97 -13.86
CA ALA A 595 -23.80 12.59 -13.71
C ALA A 595 -25.06 12.53 -12.84
N ASP A 596 -25.99 11.63 -13.20
CA ASP A 596 -27.18 11.35 -12.40
C ASP A 596 -26.80 10.45 -11.22
N CYS A 597 -26.87 10.98 -10.01
CA CYS A 597 -26.52 10.26 -8.78
C CYS A 597 -27.43 9.08 -8.46
N GLY A 598 -28.50 8.85 -9.23
CA GLY A 598 -29.32 7.62 -9.24
C GLY A 598 -28.57 6.38 -9.74
N PHE A 599 -27.26 6.27 -9.55
CA PHE A 599 -26.40 5.14 -9.96
C PHE A 599 -26.67 3.81 -9.24
N CYS A 600 -27.85 3.63 -8.67
CA CYS A 600 -28.37 2.38 -8.13
C CYS A 600 -29.45 1.85 -9.09
N ASP A 601 -29.19 0.67 -9.66
CA ASP A 601 -30.07 -0.18 -10.48
C ASP A 601 -30.26 0.22 -11.95
N ALA A 602 -29.33 -0.25 -12.79
CA ALA A 602 -29.56 -0.41 -14.24
C ALA A 602 -30.55 -1.54 -14.60
N SER A 603 -31.28 -2.10 -13.63
CA SER A 603 -32.23 -3.21 -13.83
C SER A 603 -33.71 -2.83 -13.82
N ASP A 604 -34.10 -1.60 -13.42
CA ASP A 604 -35.51 -1.23 -13.33
C ASP A 604 -35.85 0.05 -14.12
N ALA A 605 -36.02 -0.10 -15.44
CA ALA A 605 -36.55 0.93 -16.34
C ALA A 605 -38.07 1.17 -16.19
N ALA A 606 -38.68 0.84 -15.04
CA ALA A 606 -40.13 0.83 -14.89
C ALA A 606 -40.66 1.28 -13.52
N SER A 607 -40.13 2.34 -12.92
CA SER A 607 -40.91 3.14 -11.95
C SER A 607 -40.29 4.51 -11.67
N PRO A 608 -41.02 5.63 -11.86
CA PRO A 608 -40.59 6.94 -11.37
C PRO A 608 -40.92 7.03 -9.87
N ALA A 609 -40.23 6.23 -9.05
CA ALA A 609 -40.20 6.47 -7.62
C ALA A 609 -39.24 7.63 -7.38
N LYS A 610 -39.77 8.75 -6.87
CA LYS A 610 -39.01 9.93 -6.45
C LYS A 610 -37.90 9.52 -5.49
N SER A 611 -36.69 9.35 -6.02
CA SER A 611 -35.47 9.16 -5.22
C SER A 611 -35.22 10.43 -4.41
N SER A 612 -35.08 10.30 -3.10
CA SER A 612 -34.60 11.37 -2.23
C SER A 612 -33.25 11.87 -2.75
N ALA A 613 -33.10 13.19 -2.92
CA ALA A 613 -31.89 13.77 -3.49
C ALA A 613 -30.64 13.25 -2.74
N PRO A 614 -29.70 12.57 -3.43
CA PRO A 614 -28.53 12.00 -2.79
C PRO A 614 -27.60 13.12 -2.30
N TRP A 615 -27.04 12.89 -1.13
CA TRP A 615 -26.02 13.74 -0.51
C TRP A 615 -24.64 13.31 -0.99
N ALA A 616 -23.77 14.30 -1.25
CA ALA A 616 -22.43 14.07 -1.77
C ALA A 616 -21.37 14.82 -0.95
N LEU A 617 -20.29 14.13 -0.57
CA LEU A 617 -19.16 14.68 0.17
C LEU A 617 -17.85 14.33 -0.53
N GLU A 618 -17.04 15.33 -0.86
CA GLU A 618 -15.66 15.11 -1.30
C GLU A 618 -14.79 14.82 -0.07
N LEU A 619 -14.27 13.60 0.01
CA LEU A 619 -13.61 13.03 1.18
C LEU A 619 -12.22 13.62 1.44
N LEU A 620 -11.46 13.95 0.40
CA LEU A 620 -10.09 14.47 0.57
C LEU A 620 -10.05 15.89 1.14
N THR A 621 -11.12 16.65 0.94
CA THR A 621 -11.27 18.05 1.37
C THR A 621 -12.40 18.26 2.37
N SER A 622 -13.18 17.21 2.68
CA SER A 622 -14.39 17.26 3.52
C SER A 622 -15.41 18.30 3.05
N LYS A 623 -15.50 18.52 1.74
CA LYS A 623 -16.39 19.53 1.15
C LYS A 623 -17.69 18.91 0.66
N GLU A 624 -18.81 19.36 1.22
CA GLU A 624 -20.14 19.00 0.73
C GLU A 624 -20.33 19.54 -0.70
N LEU A 625 -20.82 18.68 -1.60
CA LEU A 625 -21.00 18.99 -3.02
C LEU A 625 -22.48 19.21 -3.33
N PRO A 626 -22.81 20.19 -4.20
CA PRO A 626 -24.19 20.44 -4.58
C PRO A 626 -24.72 19.32 -5.47
N VAL A 627 -25.90 18.79 -5.11
CA VAL A 627 -26.68 17.85 -5.92
C VAL A 627 -28.05 18.48 -6.15
N GLU A 628 -28.38 18.76 -7.40
CA GLU A 628 -29.62 19.40 -7.81
C GLU A 628 -30.47 18.42 -8.63
N ASP A 629 -31.71 18.16 -8.21
CA ASP A 629 -32.62 17.21 -8.87
C ASP A 629 -32.01 15.81 -9.12
N GLY A 630 -31.15 15.36 -8.20
CA GLY A 630 -30.45 14.07 -8.32
C GLY A 630 -29.20 14.11 -9.19
N ILE A 631 -28.84 15.25 -9.77
CA ILE A 631 -27.70 15.40 -10.67
C ILE A 631 -26.54 16.05 -9.91
N LEU A 632 -25.38 15.39 -9.90
CA LEU A 632 -24.12 15.97 -9.46
C LEU A 632 -23.45 16.66 -10.64
N THR A 633 -23.22 17.97 -10.51
CA THR A 633 -22.44 18.75 -11.48
C THR A 633 -21.27 19.41 -10.76
N ILE A 634 -20.05 19.01 -11.11
CA ILE A 634 -18.83 19.48 -10.47
C ILE A 634 -17.72 19.75 -11.48
N THR A 635 -16.83 20.66 -11.09
CA THR A 635 -15.58 20.91 -11.80
C THR A 635 -14.48 20.11 -11.13
N VAL A 636 -13.90 19.14 -11.86
CA VAL A 636 -12.74 18.37 -11.42
C VAL A 636 -11.48 19.16 -11.76
N PRO A 637 -10.72 19.66 -10.76
CA PRO A 637 -9.55 20.48 -11.02
C PRO A 637 -8.48 19.74 -11.83
N SER A 638 -7.68 20.48 -12.59
CA SER A 638 -6.49 19.93 -13.26
C SER A 638 -5.57 19.17 -12.30
N CYS A 639 -4.88 18.15 -12.79
CA CYS A 639 -3.89 17.35 -12.06
C CYS A 639 -4.32 17.01 -10.62
N THR A 640 -5.54 16.48 -10.48
CA THR A 640 -6.19 16.16 -9.19
C THR A 640 -7.02 14.88 -9.32
N ALA A 641 -7.20 14.18 -8.20
CA ALA A 641 -8.23 13.16 -8.03
C ALA A 641 -9.23 13.61 -6.96
N MET A 642 -10.49 13.20 -7.08
CA MET A 642 -11.54 13.43 -6.09
C MET A 642 -12.13 12.08 -5.67
N MET A 643 -12.39 11.92 -4.38
CA MET A 643 -13.11 10.77 -3.82
C MET A 643 -14.42 11.27 -3.23
N ILE A 644 -15.55 10.88 -3.81
CA ILE A 644 -16.85 11.45 -3.50
C ILE A 644 -17.72 10.37 -2.88
N LEU A 645 -18.01 10.49 -1.59
CA LEU A 645 -18.99 9.66 -0.91
C LEU A 645 -20.39 10.09 -1.34
N LEU A 646 -21.18 9.14 -1.84
CA LEU A 646 -22.57 9.31 -2.24
C LEU A 646 -23.47 8.55 -1.25
N GLN A 647 -24.43 9.23 -0.65
CA GLN A 647 -25.41 8.65 0.27
C GLN A 647 -26.82 9.10 -0.08
N LYS A 648 -27.83 8.29 0.25
CA LYS A 648 -29.24 8.60 -0.02
C LYS A 648 -29.75 9.82 0.76
N GLU A 649 -29.26 9.99 1.97
CA GLU A 649 -29.60 11.11 2.86
C GLU A 649 -28.32 11.69 3.46
N ALA A 650 -28.33 12.99 3.73
CA ALA A 650 -27.26 13.61 4.49
C ALA A 650 -27.20 12.97 5.90
N PRO A 651 -26.00 12.83 6.50
CA PRO A 651 -25.88 12.32 7.85
C PRO A 651 -26.76 13.13 8.82
N LYS A 652 -27.52 12.41 9.65
CA LYS A 652 -28.43 13.02 10.63
C LYS A 652 -27.63 13.89 11.59
N ARG A 653 -27.68 15.21 11.41
CA ARG A 653 -27.19 16.16 12.40
C ARG A 653 -28.17 16.12 13.57
N GLU A 654 -27.77 15.57 14.72
CA GLU A 654 -28.63 15.59 15.90
C GLU A 654 -28.94 17.04 16.28
N PRO A 655 -30.21 17.48 16.20
CA PRO A 655 -30.56 18.84 16.58
C PRO A 655 -30.38 18.96 18.09
N LEU A 656 -29.62 19.96 18.54
CA LEU A 656 -29.61 20.31 19.96
C LEU A 656 -31.00 20.77 20.36
N ASP A 657 -31.57 20.16 21.40
CA ASP A 657 -32.81 20.63 22.00
C ASP A 657 -32.72 22.13 22.29
N ARG A 658 -33.78 22.87 21.95
CA ARG A 658 -33.84 24.32 22.20
C ARG A 658 -33.56 24.59 23.68
N SER A 659 -32.42 25.21 23.94
CA SER A 659 -31.84 25.34 25.27
C SER A 659 -31.34 26.76 25.50
N ALA A 660 -31.34 27.19 26.76
CA ALA A 660 -30.65 28.41 27.20
C ALA A 660 -29.23 28.08 27.67
N GLY A 661 -28.29 28.98 27.42
CA GLY A 661 -26.90 28.80 27.81
C GLY A 661 -26.16 30.10 28.07
N ILE A 662 -24.95 29.96 28.60
CA ILE A 662 -24.04 31.07 28.86
C ILE A 662 -22.71 30.86 28.15
N LEU A 663 -22.13 31.94 27.64
CA LEU A 663 -20.74 32.01 27.22
C LEU A 663 -19.94 32.63 28.37
N CYS A 664 -19.07 31.87 29.01
CA CYS A 664 -18.24 32.36 30.12
C CYS A 664 -16.94 31.58 30.20
N HIS A 665 -15.80 32.26 30.21
CA HIS A 665 -14.51 31.58 30.35
C HIS A 665 -14.19 31.30 31.82
N ILE A 666 -13.45 30.21 32.07
CA ILE A 666 -13.13 29.72 33.43
C ILE A 666 -12.38 30.77 34.26
N SER A 667 -11.52 31.57 33.61
CA SER A 667 -10.80 32.65 34.29
C SER A 667 -11.71 33.76 34.86
N SER A 668 -12.98 33.82 34.43
CA SER A 668 -13.98 34.78 34.93
C SER A 668 -14.78 34.26 36.13
N LEU A 669 -14.60 33.00 36.52
CA LEU A 669 -15.30 32.38 37.63
C LEU A 669 -14.65 32.74 38.97
N PRO A 670 -15.35 32.59 40.10
CA PRO A 670 -14.73 32.71 41.42
C PRO A 670 -13.47 31.83 41.52
N GLY A 671 -12.32 32.45 41.77
CA GLY A 671 -11.01 31.78 41.80
C GLY A 671 -10.33 31.63 40.44
N GLY A 672 -11.06 31.69 39.32
CA GLY A 672 -10.50 31.66 37.98
C GLY A 672 -9.86 30.31 37.58
N LYS A 673 -10.21 29.23 38.27
CA LYS A 673 -9.63 27.88 38.11
C LYS A 673 -10.72 26.82 37.87
N LEU A 674 -10.29 25.63 37.46
CA LEU A 674 -11.11 24.44 37.18
C LEU A 674 -11.70 23.77 38.44
N GLY A 675 -11.27 24.15 39.64
CA GLY A 675 -11.70 23.52 40.89
C GLY A 675 -13.04 24.02 41.42
N LYS A 676 -13.15 24.19 42.74
CA LYS A 676 -14.47 24.33 43.40
C LYS A 676 -15.29 25.52 42.92
N GLY A 677 -14.64 26.61 42.53
CA GLY A 677 -15.32 27.79 41.98
C GLY A 677 -16.08 27.50 40.68
N ALA A 678 -15.55 26.61 39.83
CA ALA A 678 -16.23 26.20 38.60
C ALA A 678 -17.43 25.30 38.90
N GLU A 679 -17.33 24.40 39.88
CA GLU A 679 -18.48 23.59 40.32
C GLU A 679 -19.62 24.46 40.88
N VAL A 680 -19.30 25.48 41.68
CA VAL A 680 -20.29 26.43 42.20
C VAL A 680 -20.98 27.18 41.06
N PHE A 681 -20.24 27.53 40.00
CA PHE A 681 -20.83 28.13 38.81
C PHE A 681 -21.75 27.16 38.08
N VAL A 682 -21.36 25.89 37.93
CA VAL A 682 -22.22 24.83 37.37
C VAL A 682 -23.52 24.70 38.18
N ASP A 683 -23.44 24.68 39.51
CA ASP A 683 -24.61 24.63 40.39
C ASP A 683 -25.52 25.85 40.21
N TYR A 684 -24.92 27.05 40.05
CA TYR A 684 -25.65 28.26 39.72
C TYR A 684 -26.38 28.13 38.37
N LEU A 685 -25.70 27.66 37.31
CA LEU A 685 -26.31 27.45 36.00
C LEU A 685 -27.47 26.46 36.05
N ALA A 686 -27.29 25.35 36.75
CA ALA A 686 -28.32 24.34 36.95
C ALA A 686 -29.54 24.93 37.70
N SER A 687 -29.30 25.71 38.76
CA SER A 687 -30.37 26.39 39.51
C SER A 687 -31.12 27.45 38.70
N ALA A 688 -30.43 28.08 37.75
CA ALA A 688 -31.00 29.07 36.82
C ALA A 688 -31.73 28.44 35.62
N GLY A 689 -31.76 27.10 35.52
CA GLY A 689 -32.39 26.39 34.41
C GLY A 689 -31.61 26.41 33.11
N MET A 690 -30.34 26.85 33.12
CA MET A 690 -29.46 26.78 31.96
C MET A 690 -29.15 25.32 31.62
N LYS A 691 -28.83 25.05 30.36
CA LYS A 691 -28.48 23.72 29.86
C LYS A 691 -27.16 23.67 29.11
N LEU A 692 -26.66 24.83 28.66
CA LEU A 692 -25.41 24.94 27.91
C LEU A 692 -24.45 25.90 28.60
N TRP A 693 -23.17 25.53 28.63
CA TRP A 693 -22.09 26.43 29.00
C TRP A 693 -21.01 26.37 27.92
N GLN A 694 -20.91 27.45 27.13
CA GLN A 694 -19.86 27.62 26.14
C GLN A 694 -18.61 28.22 26.80
N VAL A 695 -17.46 27.64 26.51
CA VAL A 695 -16.17 28.00 27.08
C VAL A 695 -15.23 28.36 25.94
N LEU A 696 -14.60 29.55 26.03
CA LEU A 696 -13.53 29.95 25.11
C LEU A 696 -12.32 28.99 25.23
N PRO A 697 -11.34 29.00 24.30
CA PRO A 697 -10.27 28.02 24.29
C PRO A 697 -9.53 27.95 25.64
N LEU A 698 -9.37 26.73 26.15
CA LEU A 698 -8.71 26.47 27.43
C LEU A 698 -7.20 26.28 27.31
N ASN A 699 -6.67 26.57 26.13
CA ASN A 699 -5.28 26.37 25.80
C ASN A 699 -4.37 27.43 26.45
N PRO A 700 -3.07 27.13 26.61
CA PRO A 700 -2.09 28.12 27.04
C PRO A 700 -2.20 29.39 26.19
N THR A 701 -2.17 30.55 26.85
CA THR A 701 -2.29 31.83 26.15
C THR A 701 -0.93 32.30 25.65
N GLY A 702 -0.87 32.81 24.43
CA GLY A 702 0.31 33.44 23.86
C GLY A 702 0.35 34.96 24.10
N LEU A 703 0.87 35.70 23.12
CA LEU A 703 1.01 37.15 23.20
C LEU A 703 -0.31 37.84 23.60
N GLY A 704 -0.25 38.72 24.59
CA GLY A 704 -1.42 39.47 25.07
C GLY A 704 -2.42 38.65 25.90
N ALA A 705 -2.03 37.46 26.38
CA ALA A 705 -2.88 36.55 27.15
C ALA A 705 -4.17 36.15 26.40
N SER A 706 -4.11 36.10 25.06
CA SER A 706 -5.24 35.68 24.23
C SER A 706 -5.36 34.16 24.17
N PRO A 707 -6.53 33.56 24.49
CA PRO A 707 -6.76 32.13 24.33
C PRO A 707 -6.85 31.70 22.85
N TYR A 708 -7.07 32.64 21.94
CA TYR A 708 -7.11 32.36 20.50
C TYR A 708 -5.74 32.39 19.81
N LEU A 709 -4.69 32.76 20.55
CA LEU A 709 -3.31 32.72 20.08
C LEU A 709 -2.53 31.77 21.00
N SER A 710 -2.59 30.48 20.71
CA SER A 710 -2.03 29.44 21.58
C SER A 710 -0.76 28.81 20.99
N PRO A 711 0.25 28.44 21.80
CA PRO A 711 1.37 27.63 21.34
C PRO A 711 1.02 26.14 21.14
N ALA A 712 -0.18 25.69 21.53
CA ALA A 712 -0.62 24.30 21.36
C ALA A 712 -2.15 24.14 21.38
N VAL A 713 -2.68 23.27 20.52
CA VAL A 713 -4.13 23.00 20.41
C VAL A 713 -4.60 21.92 21.40
N PHE A 714 -3.71 20.99 21.76
CA PHE A 714 -4.01 19.89 22.68
C PHE A 714 -3.63 20.19 24.13
N ALA A 715 -2.72 21.14 24.36
CA ALA A 715 -2.32 21.48 25.72
C ALA A 715 -3.41 22.31 26.41
N GLY A 716 -3.65 22.01 27.69
CA GLY A 716 -4.43 22.84 28.59
C GLY A 716 -3.58 23.89 29.29
N ASN A 717 -4.19 25.03 29.61
CA ASN A 717 -3.51 26.12 30.29
C ASN A 717 -3.21 25.78 31.76
N PRO A 718 -1.92 25.67 32.17
CA PRO A 718 -1.57 25.38 33.57
C PRO A 718 -2.09 26.43 34.56
N ASP A 719 -2.32 27.67 34.10
CA ASP A 719 -2.88 28.74 34.94
C ASP A 719 -4.34 28.51 35.30
N LEU A 720 -5.02 27.50 34.74
CA LEU A 720 -6.39 27.14 35.12
C LEU A 720 -6.45 26.02 36.17
N ILE A 721 -5.32 25.41 36.51
CA ILE A 721 -5.25 24.33 37.51
C ILE A 721 -5.50 24.90 38.91
N ASP A 722 -6.43 24.28 39.64
CA ASP A 722 -6.65 24.55 41.06
C ASP A 722 -5.76 23.63 41.90
N ALA A 723 -4.74 24.19 42.54
CA ALA A 723 -3.82 23.43 43.39
C ALA A 723 -4.51 22.86 44.65
N GLY A 724 -5.64 23.42 45.09
CA GLY A 724 -6.36 22.99 46.29
C GLY A 724 -7.25 21.76 46.09
N THR A 725 -7.56 21.40 44.86
CA THR A 725 -8.42 20.25 44.50
C THR A 725 -7.72 19.21 43.63
N ALA A 726 -6.42 19.37 43.39
CA ALA A 726 -5.62 18.38 42.68
C ALA A 726 -5.50 17.12 43.56
N ALA A 727 -6.13 16.02 43.13
CA ALA A 727 -5.89 14.72 43.74
C ALA A 727 -4.42 14.31 43.53
N GLU A 728 -3.87 13.52 44.45
CA GLU A 728 -2.56 12.91 44.21
C GLU A 728 -2.62 12.08 42.91
N ALA A 729 -1.63 12.31 42.04
CA ALA A 729 -1.56 11.61 40.76
C ALA A 729 -1.34 10.12 41.00
N ASP A 730 -2.37 9.31 40.72
CA ASP A 730 -2.20 7.87 40.65
C ASP A 730 -1.13 7.52 39.60
N PRO A 731 -0.05 6.81 39.97
CA PRO A 731 1.04 6.53 39.04
C PRO A 731 0.62 5.74 37.79
N GLU A 732 -0.42 4.89 37.87
CA GLU A 732 -0.91 4.15 36.71
C GLU A 732 -1.67 5.06 35.76
N SER A 733 -2.58 5.89 36.28
CA SER A 733 -3.34 6.87 35.51
C SER A 733 -2.44 7.90 34.83
N TYR A 734 -1.38 8.37 35.50
CA TYR A 734 -0.39 9.27 34.90
C TYR A 734 0.36 8.60 33.75
N LYS A 735 0.81 7.35 33.92
CA LYS A 735 1.48 6.59 32.86
C LYS A 735 0.55 6.33 31.67
N ALA A 736 -0.71 5.98 31.93
CA ALA A 736 -1.72 5.79 30.90
C ALA A 736 -1.94 7.08 30.10
N PHE A 737 -2.13 8.21 30.78
CA PHE A 737 -2.25 9.52 30.16
C PHE A 737 -1.04 9.85 29.28
N CYS A 738 0.19 9.69 29.79
CA CYS A 738 1.40 9.95 29.01
C CYS A 738 1.50 9.04 27.77
N LYS A 739 1.10 7.77 27.87
CA LYS A 739 1.11 6.82 26.76
C LYS A 739 0.07 7.19 25.69
N GLU A 740 -1.16 7.47 26.11
CA GLU A 740 -2.26 7.83 25.22
C GLU A 740 -1.98 9.15 24.48
N ASN A 741 -1.37 10.11 25.16
CA ASN A 741 -1.13 11.45 24.64
C ASN A 741 0.29 11.66 24.07
N ALA A 742 1.08 10.59 23.94
CA ALA A 742 2.49 10.69 23.54
C ALA A 742 2.70 11.42 22.20
N TYR A 743 1.73 11.31 21.27
CA TYR A 743 1.80 11.89 19.92
C TYR A 743 1.93 13.43 19.90
N TRP A 744 1.44 14.13 20.93
CA TRP A 744 1.57 15.58 21.05
C TRP A 744 2.32 16.01 22.32
N LEU A 745 2.17 15.26 23.41
CA LEU A 745 2.65 15.64 24.74
C LEU A 745 4.18 15.66 24.81
N GLU A 746 4.86 14.69 24.19
CA GLU A 746 6.32 14.62 24.21
C GLU A 746 6.97 15.81 23.52
N ASP A 747 6.46 16.16 22.34
CA ASP A 747 6.99 17.25 21.53
C ASP A 747 6.63 18.62 22.11
N TYR A 748 5.41 18.77 22.65
CA TYR A 748 5.03 19.97 23.39
C TYR A 748 5.89 20.18 24.64
N ALA A 749 6.10 19.13 25.43
CA ALA A 749 6.95 19.19 26.62
C ALA A 749 8.40 19.54 26.26
N LEU A 750 8.93 18.97 25.17
CA LEU A 750 10.25 19.31 24.66
C LEU A 750 10.32 20.77 24.20
N TYR A 751 9.33 21.25 23.44
CA TYR A 751 9.24 22.65 23.02
C TYR A 751 9.25 23.61 24.21
N CYS A 752 8.42 23.36 25.24
CA CYS A 752 8.45 24.14 26.48
C CYS A 752 9.82 24.09 27.17
N GLY A 753 10.46 22.92 27.18
CA GLY A 753 11.80 22.73 27.71
C GLY A 753 12.85 23.55 26.97
N LEU A 754 12.82 23.55 25.64
CA LEU A 754 13.70 24.33 24.78
C LEU A 754 13.46 25.83 24.93
N LYS A 755 12.19 26.26 24.95
CA LYS A 755 11.81 27.66 25.14
C LYS A 755 12.33 28.20 26.48
N THR A 756 12.17 27.43 27.55
CA THR A 756 12.76 27.74 28.87
C THR A 756 14.29 27.80 28.80
N LYS A 757 14.91 26.81 28.17
CA LYS A 757 16.37 26.69 28.06
C LYS A 757 16.99 27.86 27.28
N PHE A 758 16.29 28.35 26.25
CA PHE A 758 16.70 29.46 25.41
C PHE A 758 16.06 30.79 25.81
N LYS A 759 15.56 30.89 27.05
CA LYS A 759 15.07 32.14 27.67
C LYS A 759 13.98 32.84 26.84
N ASP A 760 13.02 32.05 26.36
CA ASP A 760 11.87 32.50 25.56
C ASP A 760 12.24 33.20 24.24
N ALA A 761 13.47 32.99 23.74
CA ALA A 761 13.85 33.42 22.41
C ALA A 761 12.94 32.79 21.34
N PRO A 762 12.60 33.52 20.25
CA PRO A 762 11.95 32.94 19.09
C PRO A 762 12.71 31.72 18.58
N TRP A 763 11.99 30.70 18.10
CA TRP A 763 12.62 29.42 17.71
C TRP A 763 13.63 29.58 16.57
N GLN A 764 13.49 30.62 15.74
CA GLN A 764 14.42 30.96 14.66
C GLN A 764 15.82 31.34 15.17
N ASP A 765 15.89 31.83 16.41
CA ASP A 765 17.13 32.25 17.08
C ASP A 765 17.74 31.12 17.92
N TRP A 766 17.11 29.93 17.94
CA TRP A 766 17.67 28.77 18.62
C TRP A 766 18.88 28.21 17.85
N PRO A 767 19.80 27.50 18.52
CA PRO A 767 20.87 26.77 17.85
C PRO A 767 20.34 25.88 16.71
N GLU A 768 21.10 25.77 15.62
CA GLU A 768 20.70 25.05 14.39
C GLU A 768 20.22 23.62 14.68
N ASP A 769 20.89 22.91 15.60
CA ASP A 769 20.52 21.55 16.00
C ASP A 769 19.18 21.46 16.75
N ALA A 770 18.77 22.51 17.44
CA ALA A 770 17.45 22.63 18.08
C ALA A 770 16.38 23.15 17.10
N ARG A 771 16.72 24.17 16.30
CA ARG A 771 15.86 24.81 15.31
C ARG A 771 15.44 23.85 14.21
N ASP A 772 16.43 23.14 13.64
CA ASP A 772 16.26 22.22 12.52
C ASP A 772 16.09 20.77 12.99
N ARG A 773 15.95 20.57 14.31
CA ARG A 773 15.57 19.30 14.97
C ARG A 773 16.52 18.13 14.67
N THR A 774 17.79 18.40 14.39
CA THR A 774 18.76 17.38 13.97
C THR A 774 19.35 16.56 15.13
N ASP A 775 19.29 17.04 16.38
CA ASP A 775 19.70 16.28 17.58
C ASP A 775 18.72 16.49 18.76
N LEU A 776 17.48 16.04 18.59
CA LEU A 776 16.48 16.11 19.66
C LEU A 776 16.82 15.24 20.88
N ALA A 777 17.59 14.17 20.72
CA ALA A 777 17.94 13.26 21.82
C ALA A 777 18.78 13.96 22.89
N LYS A 778 19.77 14.76 22.48
CA LYS A 778 20.52 15.66 23.36
C LYS A 778 19.61 16.59 24.14
N TYR A 779 18.64 17.21 23.46
CA TYR A 779 17.74 18.16 24.10
C TYR A 779 16.76 17.50 25.05
N ARG A 780 16.18 16.35 24.69
CA ARG A 780 15.33 15.52 25.57
C ARG A 780 16.04 15.17 26.87
N ARG A 781 17.31 14.77 26.82
CA ARG A 781 18.12 14.54 28.03
C ARG A 781 18.30 15.81 28.85
N SER A 782 18.67 16.91 28.19
CA SER A 782 19.00 18.17 28.88
C SER A 782 17.80 18.93 29.44
N CYS A 783 16.61 18.73 28.86
CA CYS A 783 15.35 19.38 29.24
C CYS A 783 14.44 18.46 30.05
N LYS A 784 14.88 17.24 30.39
CA LYS A 784 14.07 16.18 31.03
C LYS A 784 13.25 16.70 32.22
N LYS A 785 13.88 17.44 33.14
CA LYS A 785 13.20 17.98 34.33
C LYS A 785 12.03 18.90 33.98
N THR A 786 12.21 19.77 32.99
CA THR A 786 11.16 20.68 32.53
C THR A 786 10.07 19.90 31.79
N MET A 787 10.46 18.94 30.96
CA MET A 787 9.52 18.08 30.25
C MET A 787 8.61 17.31 31.22
N ASP A 788 9.20 16.69 32.25
CA ASP A 788 8.45 15.93 33.26
C ASP A 788 7.46 16.84 34.02
N ALA A 789 7.87 18.08 34.34
CA ALA A 789 6.98 19.06 34.97
C ALA A 789 5.81 19.47 34.06
N VAL A 790 6.06 19.70 32.77
CA VAL A 790 5.01 20.04 31.80
C VAL A 790 4.03 18.88 31.65
N LYS A 791 4.52 17.65 31.52
CA LYS A 791 3.67 16.44 31.45
C LYS A 791 2.76 16.31 32.67
N GLN A 792 3.31 16.56 33.87
CA GLN A 792 2.54 16.52 35.10
C GLN A 792 1.49 17.62 35.17
N GLN A 793 1.79 18.84 34.73
CA GLN A 793 0.80 19.92 34.63
C GLN A 793 -0.34 19.56 33.67
N GLN A 794 -0.02 18.99 32.50
CA GLN A 794 -1.03 18.58 31.52
C GLN A 794 -1.92 17.47 32.07
N PHE A 795 -1.35 16.48 32.76
CA PHE A 795 -2.13 15.45 33.44
C PHE A 795 -3.12 16.05 34.46
N LEU A 796 -2.64 16.93 35.33
CA LEU A 796 -3.48 17.58 36.35
C LEU A 796 -4.57 18.45 35.71
N PHE A 797 -4.26 19.17 34.64
CA PHE A 797 -5.24 19.96 33.90
C PHE A 797 -6.36 19.07 33.36
N TRP A 798 -6.01 18.01 32.62
CA TRP A 798 -7.00 17.14 31.98
C TRP A 798 -7.85 16.40 33.01
N GLN A 799 -7.23 15.95 34.12
CA GLN A 799 -7.97 15.36 35.24
C GLN A 799 -9.03 16.31 35.81
N GLN A 800 -8.68 17.59 36.05
CA GLN A 800 -9.63 18.57 36.57
C GLN A 800 -10.70 18.95 35.55
N TRP A 801 -10.31 19.10 34.28
CA TRP A 801 -11.25 19.38 33.19
C TRP A 801 -12.27 18.27 33.01
N ASP A 802 -11.83 17.01 33.02
CA ASP A 802 -12.71 15.84 32.93
C ASP A 802 -13.63 15.72 34.13
N SER A 803 -13.12 15.99 35.34
CA SER A 803 -13.94 16.05 36.55
C SER A 803 -15.03 17.13 36.46
N LEU A 804 -14.68 18.35 36.05
CA LEU A 804 -15.63 19.45 35.87
C LEU A 804 -16.67 19.12 34.79
N ARG A 805 -16.23 18.53 33.68
CA ARG A 805 -17.12 18.09 32.59
C ARG A 805 -18.10 17.02 33.06
N ALA A 806 -17.63 16.03 33.81
CA ALA A 806 -18.48 15.01 34.41
C ALA A 806 -19.47 15.63 35.41
N TYR A 807 -19.02 16.57 36.25
CA TYR A 807 -19.88 17.29 37.20
C TYR A 807 -20.97 18.09 36.49
N ALA A 808 -20.62 18.88 35.47
CA ALA A 808 -21.53 19.64 34.64
C ALA A 808 -22.58 18.74 33.97
N ASN A 809 -22.14 17.66 33.33
CA ASN A 809 -23.03 16.69 32.71
C ASN A 809 -23.98 16.04 33.73
N GLY A 810 -23.48 15.69 34.93
CA GLY A 810 -24.29 15.16 36.02
C GLY A 810 -25.37 16.12 36.54
N LYS A 811 -25.18 17.43 36.34
CA LYS A 811 -26.16 18.48 36.63
C LYS A 811 -27.04 18.85 35.43
N GLY A 812 -26.88 18.15 34.30
CA GLY A 812 -27.61 18.41 33.06
C GLY A 812 -27.14 19.66 32.31
N ILE A 813 -25.90 20.10 32.53
CA ILE A 813 -25.24 21.19 31.81
C ILE A 813 -24.26 20.60 30.80
N LYS A 814 -24.50 20.80 29.51
CA LYS A 814 -23.58 20.41 28.44
C LYS A 814 -22.55 21.51 28.21
N LEU A 815 -21.29 21.11 28.07
CA LEU A 815 -20.18 22.01 27.75
C LEU A 815 -20.00 22.10 26.23
N ILE A 816 -19.81 23.32 25.72
CA ILE A 816 -19.44 23.59 24.34
C ILE A 816 -18.05 24.22 24.36
N GLY A 817 -17.04 23.48 23.89
CA GLY A 817 -15.68 24.00 23.76
C GLY A 817 -15.50 24.87 22.51
N ASP A 818 -14.48 25.71 22.54
CA ASP A 818 -14.03 26.52 21.41
C ASP A 818 -12.56 26.19 21.10
N LEU A 819 -12.12 26.46 19.87
CA LEU A 819 -10.77 26.16 19.39
C LEU A 819 -9.96 27.44 19.18
N PRO A 820 -8.64 27.42 19.45
CA PRO A 820 -7.78 28.55 19.16
C PRO A 820 -7.76 28.81 17.65
N ILE A 821 -7.82 30.08 17.24
CA ILE A 821 -7.83 30.48 15.82
C ILE A 821 -6.43 30.38 15.22
N TYR A 822 -5.42 30.78 16.01
CA TYR A 822 -4.03 30.76 15.60
C TYR A 822 -3.22 29.90 16.55
N VAL A 823 -2.55 28.91 15.97
CA VAL A 823 -1.48 28.18 16.65
C VAL A 823 -0.19 28.92 16.35
N SER A 824 0.29 29.71 17.32
CA SER A 824 1.54 30.44 17.16
C SER A 824 2.71 29.44 17.26
N PRO A 825 3.60 29.38 16.26
CA PRO A 825 4.84 28.63 16.39
C PRO A 825 5.74 29.17 17.53
#